data_AF-A0A6P3WWE3-F1
#
_entry.id   AF-A0A6P3WWE3-F1
#
_cell.length_a   1.000
_cell.length_b   1.000
_cell.length_c   1.000
_cell.angle_alpha   90.00
_cell.angle_beta   90.00
_cell.angle_gamma   90.00
#
_symmetry.space_group_name_H-M   'P 1'
#
loop_
_entity.id
_entity.type
_entity.pdbx_description
1 polymer ?
#
loop_
_entity_poly.entity_id
_entity_poly.type
_entity_poly.pdbx_seq_one_letter_code
_entity_poly.pdbx_strand_id
1 'polypeptide(L)'
;MMEMEMNADLDGDDGSESSQPSSEGSSASSTFCNLEKDYARITSEMKTNEALAAYESEYARLYESLYKAHRNEKELSEQCTSLKDEITNNTYKMYELKKTVEAHEDEIARLKQEVVNTTKLADAAHSREQNAQEVIENLRLNIVKLGQEIEQKDKQLAAEKDVAISKQKEVLLKERDRLVGEMEAMRQRLKNVSAYTEELERKGSATDHRMNEMQETLDMQLNEISREKRGRERAEMEVRQLQEEITVKKDELEAANASIEASANNAMRLESLLKEHRTAGEKMQKEIGKLMLKRMNLQTDLDNANVEIEKLEEELTDREKLLKSIKYDLNKTREDSTKCKFEKDIAEKRLLKADGERSRLEQDLRQAVTDVKNIEHKARTCRKEFMDERQRVEALLREKNTLARGKETALDRIKRMNRELLLSEHAKRKIERELDTLTQSSYEVKKQLEVVEKERDKCNLTAQELERQIEGHLNEVRLKQTEISDCKKSLAEAGIKYRQQQSLFEVIRAERNLYRKNLTETQEEVKDLRRKLKITSQQVEQLKEDIATKESNLVKQEFILGRIEKEKEDLKVDLRSCRMELSTLRREIEKMKREEKYLRWEVQQAHVIIGRRQKDIDNVMNERDILGTQLVRRNDELSLQYGRIKVLNTTLQRGETQYNQKLQDIRLLKCEVKRLRVEKVLLTKNIVNVSDLRQEVFYLNRDLAKERLKVTALEEEVQTPLNVHRWRKLEGTDPTTFELVKKVQILQKRILKMSDNIIDKEKKIKDVEKLYMNLRGVLSKQRDPQAVASVDEVRSALRKRGEKLKCLVAELNMYETQVGEYKGDMTKMANEMCELKKKYHAQKRKFQKMKERDDAKSSYEPILPGVLVSSVKFCGGGFNMTTSTRRNCFLELKKI
;
A
#
# COMPACT_ATOMS: atom_id res chain seq x y z
N MET A 1 75.40 4.19 15.76
CA MET A 1 75.73 5.28 14.82
C MET A 1 74.44 5.52 14.04
N MET A 2 73.74 6.64 14.27
CA MET A 2 74.12 8.04 13.92
C MET A 2 73.97 8.26 12.41
N GLU A 3 73.26 9.28 11.92
CA GLU A 3 72.45 10.36 12.54
C GLU A 3 70.95 10.25 12.10
N MET A 4 69.92 10.86 12.71
CA MET A 4 69.65 12.31 12.90
C MET A 4 69.53 13.07 11.55
N GLU A 5 68.61 14.00 11.33
CA GLU A 5 67.77 14.77 12.25
C GLU A 5 66.27 14.83 11.87
N MET A 6 65.48 15.16 12.89
CA MET A 6 64.17 15.79 12.79
C MET A 6 64.26 17.16 12.11
N ASN A 7 63.14 17.63 11.53
CA ASN A 7 62.47 18.81 12.09
C ASN A 7 61.00 18.84 11.64
N ALA A 8 60.16 19.40 12.49
CA ALA A 8 58.84 19.89 12.12
C ALA A 8 58.93 21.42 12.07
N ASP A 9 57.92 22.06 11.47
CA ASP A 9 57.45 23.33 12.00
C ASP A 9 55.94 23.47 11.74
N LEU A 10 55.31 24.24 12.62
CA LEU A 10 53.90 24.62 12.57
C LEU A 10 53.84 26.11 12.27
N ASP A 11 53.01 26.51 11.30
CA ASP A 11 52.26 27.77 11.28
C ASP A 11 51.40 27.81 9.99
N GLY A 12 50.35 28.64 9.90
CA GLY A 12 49.85 29.53 10.93
C GLY A 12 49.08 30.71 10.34
N ASP A 13 47.75 30.60 10.37
CA ASP A 13 46.76 31.69 10.32
C ASP A 13 46.47 32.41 8.98
N ASP A 14 45.29 33.05 9.01
CA ASP A 14 44.52 33.92 8.11
C ASP A 14 44.75 33.98 6.58
N GLY A 15 43.63 33.99 5.88
CA GLY A 15 43.49 34.10 4.42
C GLY A 15 42.05 34.46 4.01
N SER A 16 41.35 35.22 4.84
CA SER A 16 39.94 35.57 4.66
C SER A 16 39.70 36.57 3.51
N GLU A 17 39.55 36.09 2.28
CA GLU A 17 39.00 36.89 1.17
C GLU A 17 37.53 36.58 0.90
N SER A 18 36.71 37.63 1.03
CA SER A 18 35.27 37.58 0.80
C SER A 18 34.93 37.46 -0.70
N SER A 19 34.39 36.31 -1.10
CA SER A 19 33.53 36.22 -2.29
C SER A 19 32.07 36.10 -1.85
N GLN A 20 31.26 37.09 -2.22
CA GLN A 20 29.91 37.24 -1.69
C GLN A 20 28.99 36.09 -2.17
N PRO A 21 28.32 35.33 -1.28
CA PRO A 21 27.07 34.69 -1.67
C PRO A 21 26.07 35.80 -1.96
N SER A 22 25.67 35.95 -3.22
CA SER A 22 24.76 37.00 -3.67
C SER A 22 23.42 36.91 -2.93
N SER A 23 23.16 37.87 -2.05
CA SER A 23 21.95 37.94 -1.22
C SER A 23 20.71 38.37 -2.01
N GLU A 24 20.36 37.61 -3.05
CA GLU A 24 19.05 37.69 -3.74
C GLU A 24 17.94 36.99 -2.93
N GLY A 25 18.30 36.34 -1.83
CA GLY A 25 17.35 35.94 -0.79
C GLY A 25 16.56 37.16 -0.29
N SER A 26 15.23 37.03 -0.24
CA SER A 26 14.30 38.01 0.32
C SER A 26 13.98 39.28 -0.50
N SER A 27 14.11 39.25 -1.84
CA SER A 27 13.29 40.19 -2.65
C SER A 27 11.79 39.93 -2.38
N ALA A 28 11.36 38.67 -2.38
CA ALA A 28 9.96 38.27 -2.18
C ALA A 28 9.41 38.61 -0.78
N SER A 29 10.12 38.27 0.30
CA SER A 29 9.65 38.57 1.66
C SER A 29 9.75 40.07 2.00
N SER A 30 10.66 40.83 1.39
CA SER A 30 10.64 42.30 1.43
C SER A 30 9.36 42.86 0.79
N THR A 31 8.98 42.39 -0.41
CA THR A 31 7.73 42.82 -1.07
C THR A 31 6.49 42.39 -0.29
N PHE A 32 6.48 41.22 0.33
CA PHE A 32 5.36 40.76 1.15
C PHE A 32 5.15 41.63 2.40
N CYS A 33 6.21 41.99 3.11
CA CYS A 33 6.13 42.90 4.27
C CYS A 33 5.73 44.34 3.90
N ASN A 34 5.71 44.71 2.61
CA ASN A 34 5.14 45.96 2.14
C ASN A 34 3.66 45.79 1.75
N LEU A 35 3.30 44.69 1.08
CA LEU A 35 1.91 44.30 0.82
C LEU A 35 1.07 44.21 2.11
N GLU A 36 1.64 43.75 3.22
CA GLU A 36 0.97 43.70 4.52
C GLU A 36 0.63 45.10 5.08
N LYS A 37 1.54 46.07 4.90
CA LYS A 37 1.34 47.47 5.30
C LYS A 37 0.33 48.17 4.38
N ASP A 38 0.40 47.89 3.08
CA ASP A 38 -0.55 48.40 2.09
C ASP A 38 -1.96 47.84 2.35
N TYR A 39 -2.09 46.54 2.67
CA TYR A 39 -3.34 45.92 3.08
C TYR A 39 -3.92 46.58 4.33
N ALA A 40 -3.11 46.78 5.37
CA ALA A 40 -3.55 47.44 6.60
C ALA A 40 -4.04 48.89 6.35
N ARG A 41 -3.31 49.64 5.51
CA ARG A 41 -3.72 51.00 5.10
C ARG A 41 -5.03 50.98 4.30
N ILE A 42 -5.11 50.20 3.23
CA ILE A 42 -6.26 50.15 2.32
C ILE A 42 -7.52 49.66 3.07
N THR A 43 -7.40 48.67 3.95
CA THR A 43 -8.53 48.21 4.80
C THR A 43 -9.00 49.30 5.77
N SER A 44 -8.11 50.17 6.26
CA SER A 44 -8.50 51.33 7.06
C SER A 44 -9.21 52.41 6.22
N GLU A 45 -8.73 52.66 5.00
CA GLU A 45 -9.35 53.61 4.07
C GLU A 45 -10.75 53.14 3.62
N MET A 46 -10.90 51.85 3.29
CA MET A 46 -12.19 51.24 2.94
C MET A 46 -13.23 51.36 4.06
N LYS A 47 -12.83 51.28 5.33
CA LYS A 47 -13.72 51.49 6.49
C LYS A 47 -14.24 52.93 6.62
N THR A 48 -13.47 53.91 6.16
CA THR A 48 -13.87 55.32 6.19
C THR A 48 -14.78 55.73 5.03
N ASN A 49 -14.89 54.90 3.99
CA ASN A 49 -15.66 55.20 2.79
C ASN A 49 -16.84 54.22 2.64
N GLU A 50 -18.05 54.72 2.91
CA GLU A 50 -19.30 53.95 2.92
C GLU A 50 -19.58 53.20 1.59
N ALA A 51 -19.09 53.71 0.46
CA ALA A 51 -19.20 53.05 -0.85
C ALA A 51 -18.19 51.91 -1.06
N LEU A 52 -17.11 51.85 -0.28
CA LEU A 52 -16.04 50.83 -0.38
C LEU A 52 -16.12 49.77 0.73
N ALA A 53 -16.77 50.07 1.87
CA ALA A 53 -16.95 49.12 2.97
C ALA A 53 -17.59 47.78 2.53
N ALA A 54 -18.46 47.80 1.51
CA ALA A 54 -19.06 46.59 0.92
C ALA A 54 -18.05 45.64 0.24
N TYR A 55 -16.85 46.11 -0.08
CA TYR A 55 -15.76 45.34 -0.72
C TYR A 55 -14.64 44.95 0.25
N GLU A 56 -14.65 45.45 1.50
CA GLU A 56 -13.61 45.14 2.50
C GLU A 56 -13.48 43.63 2.74
N SER A 57 -14.60 42.93 2.85
CA SER A 57 -14.64 41.49 3.10
C SER A 57 -14.03 40.66 1.97
N GLU A 58 -14.21 41.07 0.71
CA GLU A 58 -13.62 40.42 -0.45
C GLU A 58 -12.13 40.76 -0.59
N TYR A 59 -11.73 41.99 -0.28
CA TYR A 59 -10.31 42.38 -0.24
C TYR A 59 -9.55 41.64 0.86
N ALA A 60 -10.14 41.50 2.05
CA ALA A 60 -9.63 40.69 3.15
C ALA A 60 -9.48 39.21 2.76
N ARG A 61 -10.49 38.63 2.10
CA ARG A 61 -10.46 37.24 1.61
C ARG A 61 -9.37 37.02 0.57
N LEU A 62 -9.10 38.01 -0.29
CA LEU A 62 -8.00 38.00 -1.26
C LEU A 62 -6.63 38.06 -0.57
N TYR A 63 -6.44 38.97 0.38
CA TYR A 63 -5.20 39.07 1.15
C TYR A 63 -4.92 37.82 1.98
N GLU A 64 -5.93 37.27 2.68
CA GLU A 64 -5.78 36.05 3.49
C GLU A 64 -5.40 34.84 2.61
N SER A 65 -5.91 34.78 1.37
CA SER A 65 -5.53 33.76 0.39
C SER A 65 -4.08 33.92 -0.09
N LEU A 66 -3.65 35.16 -0.35
CA LEU A 66 -2.26 35.49 -0.72
C LEU A 66 -1.28 35.20 0.44
N TYR A 67 -1.67 35.52 1.68
CA TYR A 67 -0.88 35.25 2.88
C TYR A 67 -0.68 33.74 3.10
N LYS A 68 -1.74 32.94 2.92
CA LYS A 68 -1.64 31.48 2.97
C LYS A 68 -0.75 30.92 1.86
N ALA A 69 -0.81 31.47 0.65
CA ALA A 69 0.07 31.08 -0.45
C ALA A 69 1.55 31.36 -0.13
N HIS A 70 1.89 32.60 0.29
CA HIS A 70 3.26 32.97 0.62
C HIS A 70 3.82 32.23 1.85
N ARG A 71 2.97 31.95 2.85
CA ARG A 71 3.35 31.11 3.99
C ARG A 71 3.71 29.69 3.56
N ASN A 72 2.88 29.07 2.72
CA ASN A 72 3.16 27.73 2.19
C ASN A 72 4.43 27.72 1.31
N GLU A 73 4.63 28.75 0.49
CA GLU A 73 5.86 28.95 -0.29
C GLU A 73 7.11 29.01 0.61
N LYS A 74 7.05 29.77 1.71
CA LYS A 74 8.14 29.86 2.68
C LYS A 74 8.40 28.53 3.40
N GLU A 75 7.36 27.86 3.90
CA GLU A 75 7.50 26.56 4.58
C GLU A 75 8.04 25.47 3.63
N LEU A 76 7.71 25.51 2.33
CA LEU A 76 8.32 24.66 1.30
C LEU A 76 9.76 25.05 0.97
N SER A 77 10.10 26.34 0.95
CA SER A 77 11.46 26.84 0.75
C SER A 77 12.40 26.35 1.87
N GLU A 78 11.96 26.44 3.12
CA GLU A 78 12.72 25.99 4.30
C GLU A 78 12.97 24.47 4.27
N GLN A 79 11.97 23.68 3.84
CA GLN A 79 12.13 22.23 3.59
C GLN A 79 13.09 21.94 2.42
N CYS A 80 13.07 22.76 1.36
CA CYS A 80 14.01 22.63 0.23
C CYS A 80 15.44 22.99 0.62
N THR A 81 15.67 23.82 1.65
CA THR A 81 17.00 24.02 2.23
C THR A 81 17.43 22.86 3.12
N SER A 82 16.59 22.38 4.05
CA SER A 82 16.98 21.27 4.93
C SER A 82 17.27 19.98 4.15
N LEU A 83 16.51 19.68 3.09
CA LEU A 83 16.78 18.54 2.22
C LEU A 83 18.10 18.66 1.43
N LYS A 84 18.55 19.88 1.09
CA LYS A 84 19.88 20.08 0.49
C LYS A 84 20.99 19.81 1.51
N ASP A 85 20.82 20.29 2.74
CA ASP A 85 21.78 20.07 3.82
C ASP A 85 21.85 18.60 4.25
N GLU A 86 20.74 17.86 4.17
CA GLU A 86 20.74 16.40 4.34
C GLU A 86 21.44 15.68 3.18
N ILE A 87 21.24 16.10 1.94
CA ILE A 87 21.92 15.53 0.76
C ILE A 87 23.44 15.74 0.84
N THR A 88 23.92 16.95 1.18
CA THR A 88 25.36 17.22 1.31
C THR A 88 25.98 16.39 2.44
N ASN A 89 25.35 16.32 3.61
CA ASN A 89 25.79 15.47 4.72
C ASN A 89 25.82 13.98 4.37
N ASN A 90 24.86 13.48 3.58
CA ASN A 90 24.82 12.08 3.17
C ASN A 90 25.87 11.77 2.09
N THR A 91 26.12 12.69 1.14
CA THR A 91 27.21 12.51 0.16
C THR A 91 28.60 12.52 0.81
N TYR A 92 28.82 13.33 1.85
CA TYR A 92 30.06 13.29 2.64
C TYR A 92 30.25 11.91 3.30
N LYS A 93 29.22 11.37 3.96
CA LYS A 93 29.27 10.04 4.58
C LYS A 93 29.50 8.91 3.56
N MET A 94 28.92 9.01 2.36
CA MET A 94 29.18 8.03 1.29
C MET A 94 30.64 8.07 0.82
N TYR A 95 31.25 9.25 0.73
CA TYR A 95 32.67 9.40 0.38
C TYR A 95 33.59 8.81 1.47
N GLU A 96 33.29 9.08 2.75
CA GLU A 96 34.03 8.53 3.89
C GLU A 96 33.92 6.99 3.94
N LEU A 97 32.72 6.43 3.74
CA LEU A 97 32.52 4.99 3.64
C LEU A 97 33.26 4.37 2.46
N LYS A 98 33.19 4.97 1.26
CA LYS A 98 33.91 4.49 0.08
C LYS A 98 35.41 4.41 0.33
N LYS A 99 36.00 5.44 0.95
CA LYS A 99 37.42 5.46 1.33
C LYS A 99 37.80 4.35 2.33
N THR A 100 36.90 3.98 3.25
CA THR A 100 37.14 2.82 4.14
C THR A 100 37.04 1.48 3.41
N VAL A 101 36.14 1.34 2.42
CA VAL A 101 36.03 0.14 1.60
C VAL A 101 37.27 -0.05 0.73
N GLU A 102 37.74 1.01 0.05
CA GLU A 102 38.96 0.98 -0.76
C GLU A 102 40.19 0.56 0.08
N ALA A 103 40.35 1.12 1.28
CA ALA A 103 41.41 0.70 2.21
C ALA A 103 41.28 -0.77 2.67
N HIS A 104 40.06 -1.30 2.77
CA HIS A 104 39.84 -2.72 3.04
C HIS A 104 40.11 -3.62 1.83
N GLU A 105 39.88 -3.15 0.60
CA GLU A 105 40.25 -3.90 -0.61
C GLU A 105 41.77 -4.00 -0.79
N ASP A 106 42.51 -2.93 -0.51
CA ASP A 106 43.99 -2.94 -0.47
C ASP A 106 44.53 -3.88 0.62
N GLU A 107 43.96 -3.84 1.83
CA GLU A 107 44.31 -4.77 2.92
C GLU A 107 44.03 -6.23 2.52
N ILE A 108 42.90 -6.50 1.87
CA ILE A 108 42.56 -7.83 1.33
C ILE A 108 43.50 -8.24 0.19
N ALA A 109 43.93 -7.31 -0.68
CA ALA A 109 44.89 -7.58 -1.74
C ALA A 109 46.29 -7.92 -1.17
N ARG A 110 46.74 -7.18 -0.15
CA ARG A 110 47.95 -7.44 0.61
C ARG A 110 47.93 -8.83 1.25
N LEU A 111 46.86 -9.15 1.99
CA LEU A 111 46.69 -10.46 2.63
C LEU A 111 46.60 -11.60 1.62
N LYS A 112 45.95 -11.41 0.46
CA LYS A 112 45.95 -12.39 -0.64
C LYS A 112 47.37 -12.62 -1.18
N GLN A 113 48.16 -11.57 -1.36
CA GLN A 113 49.56 -11.71 -1.82
C GLN A 113 50.44 -12.38 -0.75
N GLU A 114 50.20 -12.12 0.53
CA GLU A 114 50.87 -12.79 1.65
C GLU A 114 50.49 -14.27 1.74
N VAL A 115 49.23 -14.64 1.49
CA VAL A 115 48.79 -16.04 1.33
C VAL A 115 49.49 -16.69 0.12
N VAL A 116 49.58 -16.02 -1.03
CA VAL A 116 50.31 -16.54 -2.21
C VAL A 116 51.82 -16.68 -1.96
N ASN A 117 52.40 -15.82 -1.13
CA ASN A 117 53.82 -15.91 -0.76
C ASN A 117 54.07 -17.03 0.27
N THR A 118 53.16 -17.20 1.24
CA THR A 118 53.26 -18.27 2.25
C THR A 118 52.96 -19.66 1.66
N THR A 119 52.05 -19.79 0.70
CA THR A 119 51.89 -21.05 -0.05
C THR A 119 53.11 -21.37 -0.89
N LYS A 120 53.68 -20.40 -1.64
CA LYS A 120 54.96 -20.61 -2.35
C LYS A 120 56.12 -20.99 -1.43
N LEU A 121 56.16 -20.45 -0.21
CA LEU A 121 57.14 -20.83 0.81
C LEU A 121 56.88 -22.25 1.36
N ALA A 122 55.62 -22.66 1.51
CA ALA A 122 55.23 -24.02 1.86
C ALA A 122 55.56 -25.01 0.73
N ASP A 123 55.26 -24.69 -0.53
CA ASP A 123 55.61 -25.50 -1.70
C ASP A 123 57.14 -25.64 -1.83
N ALA A 124 57.89 -24.56 -1.59
CA ALA A 124 59.35 -24.59 -1.56
C ALA A 124 59.91 -25.36 -0.34
N ALA A 125 59.22 -25.35 0.80
CA ALA A 125 59.58 -26.16 1.96
C ALA A 125 59.29 -27.65 1.70
N HIS A 126 58.15 -27.98 1.11
CA HIS A 126 57.77 -29.35 0.77
C HIS A 126 58.62 -29.91 -0.39
N SER A 127 59.01 -29.08 -1.35
CA SER A 127 60.01 -29.45 -2.38
C SER A 127 61.40 -29.71 -1.77
N ARG A 128 61.81 -28.95 -0.75
CA ARG A 128 63.04 -29.23 0.02
C ARG A 128 62.90 -30.49 0.86
N GLU A 129 61.74 -30.73 1.44
CA GLU A 129 61.44 -31.92 2.23
C GLU A 129 61.44 -33.17 1.34
N GLN A 130 60.80 -33.14 0.17
CA GLN A 130 60.85 -34.22 -0.81
C GLN A 130 62.29 -34.47 -1.30
N ASN A 131 63.04 -33.42 -1.67
CA ASN A 131 64.46 -33.56 -2.01
C ASN A 131 65.28 -34.14 -0.84
N ALA A 132 64.98 -33.76 0.40
CA ALA A 132 65.63 -34.31 1.59
C ALA A 132 65.23 -35.77 1.85
N GLN A 133 63.98 -36.15 1.58
CA GLN A 133 63.49 -37.53 1.65
C GLN A 133 64.11 -38.40 0.56
N GLU A 134 64.24 -37.90 -0.69
CA GLU A 134 64.96 -38.56 -1.77
C GLU A 134 66.47 -38.69 -1.45
N VAL A 135 67.09 -37.68 -0.84
CA VAL A 135 68.47 -37.78 -0.33
C VAL A 135 68.58 -38.77 0.83
N ILE A 136 67.63 -38.81 1.76
CA ILE A 136 67.58 -39.79 2.87
C ILE A 136 67.40 -41.20 2.32
N GLU A 137 66.56 -41.40 1.30
CA GLU A 137 66.32 -42.72 0.70
C GLU A 137 67.54 -43.18 -0.11
N ASN A 138 68.20 -42.28 -0.85
CA ASN A 138 69.50 -42.56 -1.47
C ASN A 138 70.59 -42.84 -0.43
N LEU A 139 70.61 -42.14 0.70
CA LEU A 139 71.54 -42.41 1.80
C LEU A 139 71.23 -43.75 2.49
N ARG A 140 69.96 -44.14 2.65
CA ARG A 140 69.56 -45.49 3.10
C ARG A 140 70.03 -46.56 2.10
N LEU A 141 69.84 -46.33 0.80
CA LEU A 141 70.33 -47.21 -0.26
C LEU A 141 71.86 -47.34 -0.25
N ASN A 142 72.57 -46.26 0.07
CA ASN A 142 74.02 -46.28 0.23
C ASN A 142 74.48 -46.85 1.59
N ILE A 143 73.69 -46.75 2.66
CA ILE A 143 73.93 -47.45 3.93
C ILE A 143 73.76 -48.96 3.75
N VAL A 144 72.80 -49.42 2.94
CA VAL A 144 72.67 -50.84 2.58
C VAL A 144 73.90 -51.33 1.79
N LYS A 145 74.38 -50.56 0.79
CA LYS A 145 75.61 -50.88 0.05
C LYS A 145 76.86 -50.85 0.95
N LEU A 146 77.00 -49.85 1.80
CA LEU A 146 78.14 -49.73 2.72
C LEU A 146 78.09 -50.80 3.83
N GLY A 147 76.91 -51.26 4.25
CA GLY A 147 76.77 -52.44 5.09
C GLY A 147 77.31 -53.70 4.41
N GLN A 148 77.01 -53.90 3.12
CA GLN A 148 77.56 -54.99 2.31
C GLN A 148 79.08 -54.85 2.09
N GLU A 149 79.63 -53.63 2.00
CA GLU A 149 81.08 -53.41 1.97
C GLU A 149 81.78 -53.64 3.32
N ILE A 150 81.14 -53.30 4.44
CA ILE A 150 81.68 -53.53 5.79
C ILE A 150 81.72 -55.04 6.07
N GLU A 151 80.65 -55.77 5.74
CA GLU A 151 80.58 -57.24 5.82
C GLU A 151 81.64 -57.95 4.94
N GLN A 152 82.18 -57.25 3.93
CA GLN A 152 83.33 -57.72 3.13
C GLN A 152 84.70 -57.25 3.69
N LYS A 153 84.78 -56.11 4.38
CA LYS A 153 86.04 -55.52 4.90
C LYS A 153 86.48 -56.03 6.27
N ASP A 154 85.57 -56.54 7.10
CA ASP A 154 85.89 -57.15 8.40
C ASP A 154 86.76 -58.43 8.33
N LYS A 155 87.25 -58.81 7.13
CA LYS A 155 88.15 -59.94 6.90
C LYS A 155 89.63 -59.58 6.68
N GLN A 156 90.03 -58.30 6.62
CA GLN A 156 91.44 -57.93 6.36
C GLN A 156 92.02 -56.86 7.31
N LEU A 157 92.35 -57.32 8.52
CA LEU A 157 93.59 -57.08 9.26
C LEU A 157 94.24 -55.67 9.28
N ALA A 158 94.14 -55.05 10.45
CA ALA A 158 95.29 -54.77 11.34
C ALA A 158 96.63 -54.25 10.75
N ALA A 159 96.81 -52.92 10.88
CA ALA A 159 97.77 -52.30 11.82
C ALA A 159 99.30 -52.16 11.51
N GLU A 160 99.79 -50.97 11.90
CA GLU A 160 101.13 -50.61 12.43
C GLU A 160 102.38 -50.34 11.53
N LYS A 161 102.69 -49.02 11.39
CA LYS A 161 103.86 -48.29 11.93
C LYS A 161 105.28 -48.28 11.27
N ASP A 162 105.77 -47.04 11.18
CA ASP A 162 107.08 -46.49 11.61
C ASP A 162 108.42 -46.66 10.86
N VAL A 163 108.98 -45.49 10.50
CA VAL A 163 110.37 -45.01 10.70
C VAL A 163 111.56 -45.77 10.05
N ALA A 164 111.76 -45.50 8.76
CA ALA A 164 112.85 -44.66 8.19
C ALA A 164 114.38 -45.01 8.28
N ILE A 165 115.14 -44.35 7.37
CA ILE A 165 116.60 -44.07 7.33
C ILE A 165 117.56 -45.11 6.71
N SER A 166 117.74 -44.96 5.40
CA SER A 166 119.01 -44.69 4.68
C SER A 166 120.31 -45.48 4.98
N LYS A 167 120.77 -46.24 3.97
CA LYS A 167 121.83 -45.81 3.00
C LYS A 167 121.80 -46.76 1.77
N GLN A 168 121.61 -46.34 0.51
CA GLN A 168 122.19 -45.27 -0.32
C GLN A 168 123.51 -45.67 -1.02
N LYS A 169 123.63 -45.27 -2.30
CA LYS A 169 124.86 -45.10 -3.13
C LYS A 169 125.11 -46.06 -4.32
N GLU A 170 124.43 -47.20 -4.49
CA GLU A 170 124.56 -48.01 -5.72
C GLU A 170 123.70 -47.50 -6.91
N VAL A 171 122.83 -46.51 -6.66
CA VAL A 171 121.81 -45.99 -7.60
C VAL A 171 122.36 -45.49 -8.94
N LEU A 172 123.50 -44.78 -8.91
CA LEU A 172 123.88 -43.81 -9.96
C LEU A 172 124.23 -44.41 -11.33
N LEU A 173 124.50 -45.71 -11.43
CA LEU A 173 124.85 -46.35 -12.71
C LEU A 173 123.65 -46.78 -13.55
N LYS A 174 122.46 -46.94 -12.96
CA LYS A 174 121.23 -47.32 -13.69
C LYS A 174 120.42 -46.13 -14.22
N GLU A 175 120.79 -44.92 -13.80
CA GLU A 175 119.99 -43.70 -14.01
C GLU A 175 120.18 -43.11 -15.42
N ARG A 176 121.38 -43.26 -16.02
CA ARG A 176 121.71 -42.82 -17.39
C ARG A 176 120.77 -43.41 -18.45
N ASP A 177 120.49 -44.71 -18.34
CA ASP A 177 119.77 -45.46 -19.39
C ASP A 177 118.27 -45.16 -19.39
N ARG A 178 117.72 -44.72 -18.25
CA ARG A 178 116.30 -44.37 -18.10
C ARG A 178 115.93 -43.11 -18.88
N LEU A 179 116.81 -42.10 -18.86
CA LEU A 179 116.55 -40.77 -19.41
C LEU A 179 116.40 -40.75 -20.94
N VAL A 180 117.00 -41.71 -21.66
CA VAL A 180 116.89 -41.79 -23.12
C VAL A 180 115.48 -42.19 -23.55
N GLY A 181 114.91 -43.22 -22.92
CA GLY A 181 113.55 -43.69 -23.22
C GLY A 181 112.45 -42.69 -22.83
N GLU A 182 112.69 -41.85 -21.82
CA GLU A 182 111.74 -40.81 -21.40
C GLU A 182 111.53 -39.73 -22.48
N MET A 183 112.55 -39.38 -23.25
CA MET A 183 112.43 -38.37 -24.31
C MET A 183 111.55 -38.81 -25.49
N GLU A 184 111.60 -40.09 -25.87
CA GLU A 184 110.78 -40.60 -26.98
C GLU A 184 109.29 -40.67 -26.60
N ALA A 185 108.99 -41.08 -25.37
CA ALA A 185 107.64 -41.05 -24.82
C ALA A 185 107.03 -39.64 -24.80
N MET A 186 107.84 -38.61 -24.52
CA MET A 186 107.38 -37.22 -24.50
C MET A 186 107.07 -36.66 -25.90
N ARG A 187 107.83 -37.03 -26.93
CA ARG A 187 107.50 -36.67 -28.33
C ARG A 187 106.16 -37.24 -28.78
N GLN A 188 105.87 -38.50 -28.43
CA GLN A 188 104.62 -39.15 -28.81
C GLN A 188 103.40 -38.50 -28.10
N ARG A 189 103.55 -38.09 -26.83
CA ARG A 189 102.53 -37.34 -26.11
C ARG A 189 102.21 -35.98 -26.76
N LEU A 190 103.23 -35.25 -27.19
CA LEU A 190 103.09 -33.90 -27.76
C LEU A 190 102.23 -33.90 -29.04
N LYS A 191 102.40 -34.92 -29.90
CA LYS A 191 101.57 -35.11 -31.12
C LYS A 191 100.10 -35.41 -30.81
N ASN A 192 99.83 -36.12 -29.71
CA ASN A 192 98.45 -36.41 -29.31
C ASN A 192 97.75 -35.16 -28.72
N VAL A 193 98.50 -34.30 -28.03
CA VAL A 193 97.98 -33.02 -27.51
C VAL A 193 97.60 -32.06 -28.64
N SER A 194 98.41 -31.94 -29.71
CA SER A 194 98.10 -31.04 -30.83
C SER A 194 96.84 -31.46 -31.61
N ALA A 195 96.61 -32.77 -31.76
CA ALA A 195 95.38 -33.28 -32.38
C ALA A 195 94.14 -32.98 -31.52
N TYR A 196 94.29 -33.01 -30.19
CA TYR A 196 93.21 -32.70 -29.27
C TYR A 196 92.85 -31.20 -29.25
N THR A 197 93.84 -30.30 -29.34
CA THR A 197 93.57 -28.85 -29.45
C THR A 197 92.82 -28.48 -30.73
N GLU A 198 93.17 -29.07 -31.87
CA GLU A 198 92.46 -28.89 -33.14
C GLU A 198 91.00 -29.37 -33.12
N GLU A 199 90.66 -30.33 -32.26
CA GLU A 199 89.28 -30.80 -32.08
C GLU A 199 88.50 -29.88 -31.13
N LEU A 200 89.16 -29.33 -30.11
CA LEU A 200 88.58 -28.32 -29.21
C LEU A 200 88.27 -27.00 -29.93
N GLU A 201 89.17 -26.52 -30.80
CA GLU A 201 88.96 -25.29 -31.58
C GLU A 201 87.72 -25.41 -32.49
N ARG A 202 87.58 -26.52 -33.21
CA ARG A 202 86.39 -26.80 -34.05
C ARG A 202 85.10 -26.86 -33.24
N LYS A 203 85.16 -27.38 -32.01
CA LYS A 203 84.01 -27.39 -31.08
C LYS A 203 83.68 -25.98 -30.58
N GLY A 204 84.68 -25.15 -30.30
CA GLY A 204 84.53 -23.74 -29.94
C GLY A 204 83.79 -22.94 -31.03
N SER A 205 84.30 -22.96 -32.26
CA SER A 205 83.65 -22.23 -33.38
C SER A 205 82.21 -22.67 -33.65
N ALA A 206 81.88 -23.95 -33.38
CA ALA A 206 80.52 -24.46 -33.48
C ALA A 206 79.62 -24.00 -32.32
N THR A 207 80.15 -23.88 -31.10
CA THR A 207 79.42 -23.25 -29.98
C THR A 207 79.21 -21.76 -30.19
N ASP A 208 80.16 -21.05 -30.80
CA ASP A 208 80.06 -19.60 -31.07
C ASP A 208 78.98 -19.26 -32.11
N HIS A 209 78.90 -20.04 -33.21
CA HIS A 209 77.80 -19.89 -34.18
C HIS A 209 76.44 -20.10 -33.52
N ARG A 210 76.31 -21.16 -32.72
CA ARG A 210 75.08 -21.45 -31.97
C ARG A 210 74.77 -20.38 -30.92
N MET A 211 75.78 -19.72 -30.35
CA MET A 211 75.59 -18.59 -29.44
C MET A 211 74.96 -17.39 -30.16
N ASN A 212 75.43 -17.09 -31.38
CA ASN A 212 74.88 -16.01 -32.20
C ASN A 212 73.44 -16.31 -32.65
N GLU A 213 73.13 -17.53 -33.09
CA GLU A 213 71.76 -17.96 -33.42
C GLU A 213 70.80 -17.84 -32.22
N MET A 214 71.27 -18.18 -31.01
CA MET A 214 70.53 -18.00 -29.76
C MET A 214 70.36 -16.52 -29.38
N GLN A 215 71.31 -15.65 -29.72
CA GLN A 215 71.23 -14.21 -29.49
C GLN A 215 70.24 -13.53 -30.45
N GLU A 216 70.29 -13.83 -31.74
CA GLU A 216 69.34 -13.28 -32.72
C GLU A 216 67.89 -13.69 -32.42
N THR A 217 67.68 -14.94 -31.98
CA THR A 217 66.36 -15.42 -31.56
C THR A 217 65.87 -14.80 -30.25
N LEU A 218 66.77 -14.52 -29.29
CA LEU A 218 66.46 -13.72 -28.10
C LEU A 218 66.05 -12.29 -28.47
N ASP A 219 66.78 -11.62 -29.36
CA ASP A 219 66.47 -10.24 -29.77
C ASP A 219 65.16 -10.16 -30.56
N MET A 220 64.82 -11.19 -31.36
CA MET A 220 63.48 -11.31 -31.94
C MET A 220 62.39 -11.45 -30.87
N GLN A 221 62.55 -12.35 -29.90
CA GLN A 221 61.57 -12.55 -28.82
C GLN A 221 61.39 -11.30 -27.95
N LEU A 222 62.47 -10.59 -27.61
CA LEU A 222 62.40 -9.31 -26.90
C LEU A 222 61.60 -8.25 -27.68
N ASN A 223 61.78 -8.19 -29.00
CA ASN A 223 60.99 -7.30 -29.87
C ASN A 223 59.51 -7.68 -29.91
N GLU A 224 59.18 -8.98 -29.96
CA GLU A 224 57.79 -9.46 -29.92
C GLU A 224 57.13 -9.18 -28.56
N ILE A 225 57.81 -9.47 -27.45
CA ILE A 225 57.38 -9.11 -26.09
C ILE A 225 57.13 -7.60 -25.97
N SER A 226 57.97 -6.75 -26.59
CA SER A 226 57.76 -5.28 -26.59
C SER A 226 56.51 -4.83 -27.36
N ARG A 227 56.09 -5.60 -28.38
CA ARG A 227 54.88 -5.33 -29.17
C ARG A 227 53.65 -5.83 -28.42
N GLU A 228 53.73 -7.04 -27.85
CA GLU A 228 52.63 -7.62 -27.07
C GLU A 228 52.35 -6.81 -25.79
N LYS A 229 53.39 -6.37 -25.06
CA LYS A 229 53.24 -5.49 -23.89
C LYS A 229 52.47 -4.21 -24.24
N ARG A 230 52.81 -3.55 -25.35
CA ARG A 230 52.08 -2.37 -25.86
C ARG A 230 50.71 -2.70 -26.47
N GLY A 231 50.39 -3.97 -26.72
CA GLY A 231 49.03 -4.43 -27.01
C GLY A 231 48.22 -4.57 -25.72
N ARG A 232 48.79 -5.27 -24.75
CA ARG A 232 48.23 -5.51 -23.42
C ARG A 232 47.93 -4.22 -22.65
N GLU A 233 48.87 -3.26 -22.64
CA GLU A 233 48.69 -1.95 -22.02
C GLU A 233 47.49 -1.17 -22.58
N ARG A 234 47.20 -1.29 -23.89
CA ARG A 234 46.01 -0.68 -24.49
C ARG A 234 44.73 -1.43 -24.13
N ALA A 235 44.74 -2.76 -24.23
CA ALA A 235 43.60 -3.58 -23.81
C ALA A 235 43.27 -3.40 -22.31
N GLU A 236 44.28 -3.21 -21.45
CA GLU A 236 44.08 -2.88 -20.03
C GLU A 236 43.46 -1.50 -19.81
N MET A 237 43.84 -0.48 -20.60
CA MET A 237 43.18 0.83 -20.54
C MET A 237 41.73 0.77 -21.03
N GLU A 238 41.46 0.08 -22.13
CA GLU A 238 40.11 -0.14 -22.66
C GLU A 238 39.24 -0.91 -21.65
N VAL A 239 39.79 -1.95 -21.00
CA VAL A 239 39.09 -2.71 -19.95
C VAL A 239 38.81 -1.85 -18.72
N ARG A 240 39.74 -1.00 -18.28
CA ARG A 240 39.50 -0.09 -17.14
C ARG A 240 38.44 0.97 -17.46
N GLN A 241 38.47 1.56 -18.65
CA GLN A 241 37.44 2.51 -19.10
C GLN A 241 36.05 1.86 -19.15
N LEU A 242 35.95 0.64 -19.70
CA LEU A 242 34.69 -0.12 -19.70
C LEU A 242 34.25 -0.53 -18.29
N GLN A 243 35.17 -0.80 -17.36
CA GLN A 243 34.85 -1.06 -15.96
C GLN A 243 34.33 0.19 -15.25
N GLU A 244 34.96 1.36 -15.48
CA GLU A 244 34.48 2.65 -14.99
C GLU A 244 33.08 2.97 -15.54
N GLU A 245 32.85 2.85 -16.85
CA GLU A 245 31.52 3.01 -17.47
C GLU A 245 30.48 2.04 -16.88
N ILE A 246 30.85 0.77 -16.63
CA ILE A 246 29.97 -0.21 -15.97
C ILE A 246 29.65 0.20 -14.53
N THR A 247 30.61 0.74 -13.76
CA THR A 247 30.31 1.23 -12.40
C THR A 247 29.37 2.44 -12.43
N VAL A 248 29.62 3.43 -13.29
CA VAL A 248 28.73 4.60 -13.45
C VAL A 248 27.32 4.16 -13.86
N LYS A 249 27.20 3.21 -14.79
CA LYS A 249 25.89 2.69 -15.23
C LYS A 249 25.20 1.81 -14.18
N LYS A 250 25.96 1.13 -13.31
CA LYS A 250 25.42 0.40 -12.15
C LYS A 250 24.91 1.38 -11.08
N ASP A 251 25.66 2.43 -10.78
CA ASP A 251 25.28 3.46 -9.80
C ASP A 251 24.06 4.28 -10.29
N GLU A 252 24.00 4.61 -11.59
CA GLU A 252 22.79 5.17 -12.22
C GLU A 252 21.56 4.24 -12.08
N LEU A 253 21.74 2.93 -12.28
CA LEU A 253 20.67 1.94 -12.13
C LEU A 253 20.24 1.75 -10.67
N GLU A 254 21.18 1.79 -9.71
CA GLU A 254 20.86 1.71 -8.28
C GLU A 254 20.15 2.97 -7.79
N ALA A 255 20.55 4.16 -8.24
CA ALA A 255 19.82 5.41 -8.00
C ALA A 255 18.42 5.42 -8.64
N ALA A 256 18.28 4.91 -9.87
CA ALA A 256 16.99 4.76 -10.54
C ALA A 256 16.07 3.77 -9.81
N ASN A 257 16.60 2.61 -9.40
CA ASN A 257 15.85 1.62 -8.63
C ASN A 257 15.42 2.17 -7.26
N ALA A 258 16.30 2.85 -6.52
CA ALA A 258 15.95 3.51 -5.26
C ALA A 258 14.85 4.58 -5.44
N SER A 259 14.89 5.34 -6.53
CA SER A 259 13.84 6.30 -6.88
C SER A 259 12.51 5.60 -7.20
N ILE A 260 12.55 4.48 -7.94
CA ILE A 260 11.37 3.66 -8.25
C ILE A 260 10.79 3.05 -6.98
N GLU A 261 11.60 2.47 -6.09
CA GLU A 261 11.17 1.94 -4.80
C GLU A 261 10.58 3.02 -3.89
N ALA A 262 11.19 4.21 -3.83
CA ALA A 262 10.61 5.35 -3.11
C ALA A 262 9.25 5.77 -3.70
N SER A 263 9.11 5.77 -5.03
CA SER A 263 7.83 6.05 -5.70
C SER A 263 6.78 4.97 -5.44
N ALA A 264 7.17 3.69 -5.40
CA ALA A 264 6.30 2.56 -5.14
C ALA A 264 5.85 2.53 -3.67
N ASN A 265 6.75 2.83 -2.73
CA ASN A 265 6.43 2.97 -1.30
C ASN A 265 5.48 4.16 -1.06
N ASN A 266 5.68 5.29 -1.75
CA ASN A 266 4.74 6.40 -1.70
C ASN A 266 3.38 6.06 -2.34
N ALA A 267 3.35 5.32 -3.45
CA ALA A 267 2.12 4.82 -4.05
C ALA A 267 1.38 3.83 -3.13
N MET A 268 2.09 2.90 -2.48
CA MET A 268 1.53 2.00 -1.47
C MET A 268 0.99 2.76 -0.25
N ARG A 269 1.69 3.79 0.23
CA ARG A 269 1.22 4.65 1.32
C ARG A 269 -0.05 5.43 0.94
N LEU A 270 -0.11 5.97 -0.27
CA LEU A 270 -1.30 6.64 -0.80
C LEU A 270 -2.46 5.64 -1.02
N GLU A 271 -2.18 4.41 -1.46
CA GLU A 271 -3.19 3.35 -1.51
C GLU A 271 -3.67 2.90 -0.13
N SER A 272 -2.80 2.85 0.88
CA SER A 272 -3.20 2.57 2.27
C SER A 272 -4.12 3.67 2.77
N LEU A 273 -3.73 4.93 2.62
CA LEU A 273 -4.58 6.08 2.96
C LEU A 273 -5.91 6.08 2.19
N LEU A 274 -5.93 5.69 0.91
CA LEU A 274 -7.18 5.53 0.15
C LEU A 274 -8.03 4.34 0.63
N LYS A 275 -7.43 3.25 1.11
CA LYS A 275 -8.13 2.11 1.73
C LYS A 275 -8.64 2.47 3.14
N GLU A 276 -7.88 3.26 3.89
CA GLU A 276 -8.27 3.82 5.20
C GLU A 276 -9.42 4.82 5.04
N HIS A 277 -9.33 5.77 4.10
CA HIS A 277 -10.44 6.69 3.79
C HIS A 277 -11.67 5.97 3.22
N ARG A 278 -11.50 4.92 2.39
CA ARG A 278 -12.64 4.09 1.93
C ARG A 278 -13.27 3.29 3.06
N THR A 279 -12.48 2.67 3.95
CA THR A 279 -13.02 1.91 5.09
C THR A 279 -13.58 2.82 6.18
N ALA A 280 -13.05 4.04 6.35
CA ALA A 280 -13.66 5.10 7.17
C ALA A 280 -14.97 5.58 6.55
N GLY A 281 -15.01 5.81 5.22
CA GLY A 281 -16.23 6.12 4.49
C GLY A 281 -17.29 5.01 4.58
N GLU A 282 -16.89 3.74 4.53
CA GLU A 282 -17.78 2.61 4.79
C GLU A 282 -18.24 2.54 6.25
N LYS A 283 -17.37 2.81 7.23
CA LYS A 283 -17.75 2.89 8.65
C LYS A 283 -18.77 4.01 8.85
N MET A 284 -18.52 5.20 8.33
CA MET A 284 -19.46 6.31 8.31
C MET A 284 -20.76 5.96 7.57
N GLN A 285 -20.72 5.27 6.44
CA GLN A 285 -21.94 4.85 5.73
C GLN A 285 -22.72 3.76 6.50
N LYS A 286 -22.02 2.87 7.21
CA LYS A 286 -22.62 1.88 8.14
C LYS A 286 -23.17 2.55 9.40
N GLU A 287 -22.57 3.64 9.85
CA GLU A 287 -23.05 4.46 10.98
C GLU A 287 -24.23 5.35 10.57
N ILE A 288 -24.20 5.97 9.40
CA ILE A 288 -25.35 6.63 8.77
C ILE A 288 -26.48 5.62 8.56
N GLY A 289 -26.18 4.39 8.12
CA GLY A 289 -27.14 3.30 8.05
C GLY A 289 -27.75 2.92 9.40
N LYS A 290 -26.91 2.76 10.45
CA LYS A 290 -27.36 2.55 11.83
C LYS A 290 -28.16 3.72 12.39
N LEU A 291 -27.81 4.97 12.06
CA LEU A 291 -28.49 6.18 12.49
C LEU A 291 -29.79 6.41 11.71
N MET A 292 -29.86 6.05 10.43
CA MET A 292 -31.10 6.01 9.65
C MET A 292 -32.04 4.92 10.16
N LEU A 293 -31.52 3.73 10.47
CA LEU A 293 -32.31 2.67 11.10
C LEU A 293 -32.74 3.08 12.51
N LYS A 294 -31.86 3.67 13.33
CA LYS A 294 -32.23 4.19 14.66
C LYS A 294 -33.23 5.35 14.57
N ARG A 295 -33.14 6.22 13.56
CA ARG A 295 -34.14 7.28 13.30
C ARG A 295 -35.46 6.69 12.81
N MET A 296 -35.43 5.63 12.00
CA MET A 296 -36.63 4.94 11.54
C MET A 296 -37.31 4.20 12.70
N ASN A 297 -36.53 3.51 13.54
CA ASN A 297 -37.02 2.89 14.77
C ASN A 297 -37.55 3.96 15.72
N LEU A 298 -36.81 5.04 16.01
CA LEU A 298 -37.30 6.15 16.84
C LEU A 298 -38.51 6.86 16.23
N GLN A 299 -38.67 6.87 14.91
CA GLN A 299 -39.89 7.34 14.26
C GLN A 299 -41.04 6.37 14.50
N THR A 300 -40.85 5.05 14.31
CA THR A 300 -41.90 4.07 14.64
C THR A 300 -42.19 4.00 16.14
N ASP A 301 -41.21 4.25 17.00
CA ASP A 301 -41.37 4.30 18.46
C ASP A 301 -42.10 5.59 18.86
N LEU A 302 -41.88 6.70 18.14
CA LEU A 302 -42.63 7.96 18.30
C LEU A 302 -44.04 7.86 17.72
N ASP A 303 -44.24 7.15 16.59
CA ASP A 303 -45.56 6.89 16.00
C ASP A 303 -46.35 5.92 16.90
N ASN A 304 -45.71 4.89 17.43
CA ASN A 304 -46.27 3.99 18.45
C ASN A 304 -46.58 4.74 19.75
N ALA A 305 -45.66 5.61 20.22
CA ALA A 305 -45.89 6.43 21.41
C ALA A 305 -46.99 7.47 21.17
N ASN A 306 -47.16 8.00 19.97
CA ASN A 306 -48.31 8.85 19.62
C ASN A 306 -49.61 8.04 19.65
N VAL A 307 -49.62 6.80 19.12
CA VAL A 307 -50.79 5.90 19.20
C VAL A 307 -51.06 5.43 20.64
N GLU A 308 -50.03 5.30 21.48
CA GLU A 308 -50.21 5.07 22.92
C GLU A 308 -50.63 6.34 23.66
N ILE A 309 -50.20 7.53 23.25
CA ILE A 309 -50.69 8.81 23.77
C ILE A 309 -52.15 9.01 23.36
N GLU A 310 -52.56 8.75 22.12
CA GLU A 310 -53.97 8.79 21.69
C GLU A 310 -54.83 7.84 22.52
N LYS A 311 -54.39 6.58 22.73
CA LYS A 311 -55.08 5.63 23.62
C LYS A 311 -55.07 6.07 25.08
N LEU A 312 -53.96 6.63 25.57
CA LEU A 312 -53.87 7.15 26.94
C LEU A 312 -54.64 8.45 27.11
N GLU A 313 -54.89 9.22 26.06
CA GLU A 313 -55.78 10.38 26.04
C GLU A 313 -57.25 9.92 26.02
N GLU A 314 -57.62 8.92 25.21
CA GLU A 314 -58.93 8.26 25.32
C GLU A 314 -59.14 7.69 26.73
N GLU A 315 -58.21 6.87 27.23
CA GLU A 315 -58.22 6.34 28.60
C GLU A 315 -58.14 7.44 29.66
N LEU A 316 -57.54 8.61 29.40
CA LEU A 316 -57.56 9.76 30.32
C LEU A 316 -58.88 10.49 30.26
N THR A 317 -59.57 10.59 29.11
CA THR A 317 -60.94 11.14 29.09
C THR A 317 -61.91 10.19 29.80
N ASP A 318 -61.74 8.87 29.65
CA ASP A 318 -62.55 7.87 30.36
C ASP A 318 -62.18 7.78 31.83
N ARG A 319 -60.90 7.80 32.19
CA ARG A 319 -60.47 7.96 33.59
C ARG A 319 -60.82 9.33 34.13
N GLU A 320 -61.04 10.38 33.34
CA GLU A 320 -61.59 11.64 33.81
C GLU A 320 -63.10 11.56 34.07
N LYS A 321 -63.87 10.88 33.21
CA LYS A 321 -65.29 10.58 33.45
C LYS A 321 -65.42 9.75 34.74
N LEU A 322 -64.61 8.70 34.88
CA LEU A 322 -64.52 7.87 36.08
C LEU A 322 -63.97 8.64 37.29
N LEU A 323 -62.98 9.53 37.15
CA LEU A 323 -62.47 10.38 38.25
C LEU A 323 -63.44 11.49 38.62
N LYS A 324 -64.34 11.92 37.75
CA LYS A 324 -65.44 12.83 38.13
C LYS A 324 -66.46 12.08 39.01
N SER A 325 -66.79 10.82 38.69
CA SER A 325 -67.56 9.93 39.59
C SER A 325 -66.79 9.62 40.88
N ILE A 326 -65.56 9.13 40.78
CA ILE A 326 -64.75 8.71 41.94
C ILE A 326 -64.36 9.91 42.80
N LYS A 327 -64.21 11.15 42.31
CA LYS A 327 -64.04 12.33 43.20
C LYS A 327 -65.30 12.64 43.99
N TYR A 328 -66.49 12.41 43.42
CA TYR A 328 -67.76 12.52 44.14
C TYR A 328 -67.85 11.45 45.25
N ASP A 329 -67.49 10.20 44.95
CA ASP A 329 -67.48 9.10 45.94
C ASP A 329 -66.30 9.15 46.94
N LEU A 330 -65.17 9.73 46.54
CA LEU A 330 -63.94 9.81 47.35
C LEU A 330 -63.93 11.02 48.27
N ASN A 331 -64.57 12.15 47.91
CA ASN A 331 -64.87 13.19 48.90
C ASN A 331 -65.73 12.59 50.03
N LYS A 332 -66.81 11.88 49.66
CA LYS A 332 -67.73 11.19 50.58
C LYS A 332 -67.07 10.16 51.50
N THR A 333 -65.92 9.58 51.13
CA THR A 333 -65.20 8.57 51.96
C THR A 333 -63.90 9.07 52.59
N ARG A 334 -63.30 10.15 52.06
CA ARG A 334 -62.11 10.80 52.63
C ARG A 334 -62.44 11.59 53.90
N GLU A 335 -63.67 12.05 54.04
CA GLU A 335 -64.20 12.64 55.28
C GLU A 335 -64.29 11.62 56.44
N ASP A 336 -64.29 10.31 56.14
CA ASP A 336 -64.32 9.23 57.14
C ASP A 336 -62.98 8.52 57.35
N SER A 337 -62.22 8.19 56.28
CA SER A 337 -60.94 7.48 56.42
C SER A 337 -59.85 8.28 57.18
N THR A 338 -60.00 9.58 57.34
CA THR A 338 -59.11 10.43 58.15
C THR A 338 -59.21 10.15 59.65
N LYS A 339 -60.33 9.58 60.11
CA LYS A 339 -60.60 9.28 61.52
C LYS A 339 -59.77 8.06 61.98
N CYS A 340 -60.07 6.88 61.45
CA CYS A 340 -59.47 5.63 61.95
C CYS A 340 -58.01 5.35 61.53
N LYS A 341 -57.44 6.08 60.57
CA LYS A 341 -56.02 5.83 60.17
C LYS A 341 -55.00 6.28 61.22
N PHE A 342 -55.39 7.10 62.19
CA PHE A 342 -54.54 7.40 63.35
C PHE A 342 -54.33 6.17 64.26
N GLU A 343 -55.32 5.28 64.31
CA GLU A 343 -55.39 4.15 65.24
C GLU A 343 -54.49 2.97 64.80
N LYS A 344 -54.28 2.82 63.48
CA LYS A 344 -53.54 1.71 62.85
C LYS A 344 -52.05 1.65 63.19
N ASP A 345 -51.34 2.79 63.14
CA ASP A 345 -49.93 2.77 62.69
C ASP A 345 -48.85 2.93 63.77
N ILE A 346 -49.20 3.27 65.02
CA ILE A 346 -48.19 3.50 66.07
C ILE A 346 -47.72 2.20 66.74
N ALA A 347 -48.65 1.37 67.24
CA ALA A 347 -48.34 0.41 68.30
C ALA A 347 -47.92 -0.98 67.80
N GLU A 348 -48.87 -1.81 67.39
CA GLU A 348 -48.73 -3.28 67.45
C GLU A 348 -47.70 -3.86 66.48
N LYS A 349 -47.41 -3.14 65.38
CA LYS A 349 -46.35 -3.50 64.43
C LYS A 349 -44.93 -3.47 65.00
N ARG A 350 -44.71 -2.83 66.15
CA ARG A 350 -43.46 -2.86 66.94
C ARG A 350 -43.00 -4.29 67.26
N LEU A 351 -43.70 -4.98 68.17
CA LEU A 351 -43.12 -6.13 68.89
C LEU A 351 -43.84 -7.48 68.73
N LEU A 352 -45.04 -7.56 68.14
CA LEU A 352 -45.72 -8.86 67.95
C LEU A 352 -44.94 -9.85 67.05
N LYS A 353 -43.99 -9.34 66.24
CA LYS A 353 -43.01 -10.17 65.52
C LYS A 353 -41.76 -10.52 66.32
N ALA A 354 -41.38 -9.75 67.34
CA ALA A 354 -40.18 -10.00 68.13
C ALA A 354 -40.37 -11.16 69.11
N ASP A 355 -41.54 -11.24 69.78
CA ASP A 355 -41.82 -12.31 70.75
C ASP A 355 -42.33 -13.62 70.11
N GLY A 356 -43.11 -13.55 69.02
CA GLY A 356 -43.80 -14.72 68.46
C GLY A 356 -42.87 -15.82 67.93
N GLU A 357 -41.70 -15.45 67.41
CA GLU A 357 -40.71 -16.40 66.89
C GLU A 357 -39.98 -17.15 68.03
N ARG A 358 -39.90 -16.56 69.24
CA ARG A 358 -39.41 -17.23 70.46
C ARG A 358 -40.28 -18.42 70.84
N SER A 359 -41.61 -18.24 70.82
CA SER A 359 -42.56 -19.28 71.25
C SER A 359 -42.63 -20.50 70.32
N ARG A 360 -42.35 -20.36 69.03
CA ARG A 360 -42.36 -21.50 68.08
C ARG A 360 -41.31 -22.55 68.43
N LEU A 361 -40.07 -22.10 68.67
CA LEU A 361 -38.96 -22.98 69.04
C LEU A 361 -39.17 -23.69 70.40
N GLU A 362 -39.92 -23.07 71.33
CA GLU A 362 -40.28 -23.70 72.60
C GLU A 362 -41.41 -24.73 72.50
N GLN A 363 -42.32 -24.60 71.52
CA GLN A 363 -43.53 -25.43 71.44
C GLN A 363 -43.25 -26.79 70.79
N ASP A 364 -42.50 -26.82 69.69
CA ASP A 364 -42.22 -28.06 68.94
C ASP A 364 -41.43 -29.08 69.78
N LEU A 365 -40.51 -28.61 70.63
CA LEU A 365 -39.76 -29.44 71.58
C LEU A 365 -40.66 -30.11 72.63
N ARG A 366 -41.75 -29.44 73.05
CA ARG A 366 -42.70 -29.97 74.06
C ARG A 366 -43.63 -31.02 73.47
N GLN A 367 -44.05 -30.86 72.21
CA GLN A 367 -44.97 -31.79 71.56
C GLN A 367 -44.37 -33.19 71.45
N ALA A 368 -43.15 -33.30 70.91
CA ALA A 368 -42.47 -34.59 70.70
C ALA A 368 -42.28 -35.43 71.99
N VAL A 369 -42.10 -34.78 73.15
CA VAL A 369 -41.98 -35.47 74.46
C VAL A 369 -43.33 -36.01 74.96
N THR A 370 -44.44 -35.43 74.51
CA THR A 370 -45.79 -35.81 74.95
C THR A 370 -46.25 -37.09 74.26
N ASP A 371 -45.97 -37.22 72.96
CA ASP A 371 -46.47 -38.34 72.15
C ASP A 371 -45.85 -39.70 72.52
N VAL A 372 -44.60 -39.71 73.02
CA VAL A 372 -43.95 -40.92 73.57
C VAL A 372 -44.77 -41.52 74.73
N LYS A 373 -45.28 -40.69 75.65
CA LYS A 373 -46.07 -41.15 76.81
C LYS A 373 -47.43 -41.75 76.40
N ASN A 374 -48.01 -41.24 75.31
CA ASN A 374 -49.31 -41.70 74.80
C ASN A 374 -49.25 -43.12 74.21
N ILE A 375 -48.07 -43.58 73.77
CA ILE A 375 -47.86 -44.96 73.31
C ILE A 375 -47.65 -45.92 74.49
N GLU A 376 -46.87 -45.54 75.51
CA GLU A 376 -46.70 -46.37 76.72
C GLU A 376 -48.02 -46.75 77.39
N HIS A 377 -48.99 -45.83 77.43
CA HIS A 377 -50.26 -46.10 78.12
C HIS A 377 -51.07 -47.20 77.44
N LYS A 378 -51.06 -47.25 76.09
CA LYS A 378 -51.73 -48.30 75.30
C LYS A 378 -51.10 -49.69 75.51
N ALA A 379 -49.81 -49.76 75.82
CA ALA A 379 -49.15 -51.02 76.16
C ALA A 379 -49.53 -51.56 77.55
N ARG A 380 -50.05 -50.72 78.46
CA ARG A 380 -50.40 -51.12 79.84
C ARG A 380 -51.79 -51.73 79.95
N THR A 381 -52.77 -51.31 79.16
CA THR A 381 -54.12 -51.92 79.13
C THR A 381 -54.06 -53.36 78.61
N CYS A 382 -53.32 -53.61 77.52
CA CYS A 382 -53.20 -54.94 76.91
C CYS A 382 -52.54 -56.01 77.83
N ARG A 383 -51.89 -55.60 78.94
CA ARG A 383 -51.39 -56.54 79.96
C ARG A 383 -52.43 -56.97 81.01
N LYS A 384 -53.58 -56.29 81.14
CA LYS A 384 -54.62 -56.70 82.11
C LYS A 384 -55.42 -57.91 81.64
N GLU A 385 -55.81 -57.94 80.37
CA GLU A 385 -56.68 -58.99 79.82
C GLU A 385 -56.02 -60.38 79.80
N PHE A 386 -54.69 -60.45 79.86
CA PHE A 386 -53.94 -61.72 79.95
C PHE A 386 -53.79 -62.26 81.39
N MET A 387 -54.19 -61.51 82.43
CA MET A 387 -54.01 -61.90 83.83
C MET A 387 -55.19 -62.71 84.37
N ASP A 388 -56.42 -62.28 84.08
CA ASP A 388 -57.61 -62.82 84.75
C ASP A 388 -58.00 -64.21 84.20
N GLU A 389 -57.87 -64.43 82.88
CA GLU A 389 -58.18 -65.72 82.24
C GLU A 389 -57.10 -66.81 82.45
N ARG A 390 -56.16 -66.58 83.38
CA ARG A 390 -55.26 -67.63 83.92
C ARG A 390 -55.56 -67.96 85.40
N GLN A 391 -56.61 -67.41 86.00
CA GLN A 391 -57.14 -67.83 87.31
C GLN A 391 -58.38 -68.76 87.20
N ARG A 392 -58.66 -69.23 85.99
CA ARG A 392 -59.19 -70.57 85.69
C ARG A 392 -58.19 -71.18 84.70
N VAL A 393 -57.81 -72.45 84.71
CA VAL A 393 -58.24 -73.65 85.46
C VAL A 393 -56.92 -74.23 86.07
N GLU A 394 -56.83 -74.79 87.28
CA GLU A 394 -57.73 -75.69 88.00
C GLU A 394 -57.52 -75.60 89.53
N ALA A 395 -58.24 -76.43 90.30
CA ALA A 395 -57.88 -76.92 91.64
C ALA A 395 -57.30 -75.87 92.64
N LEU A 396 -58.09 -75.26 93.54
CA LEU A 396 -58.74 -75.95 94.67
C LEU A 396 -57.76 -76.97 95.33
N LEU A 397 -57.40 -76.89 96.61
CA LEU A 397 -58.30 -76.75 97.76
C LEU A 397 -57.55 -76.22 99.00
N ARG A 398 -58.27 -75.42 99.82
CA ARG A 398 -58.30 -75.40 101.31
C ARG A 398 -56.94 -75.66 102.01
N GLU A 399 -56.39 -74.70 102.77
CA GLU A 399 -56.87 -74.32 104.11
C GLU A 399 -56.61 -72.82 104.39
N LYS A 400 -57.50 -72.03 105.02
CA LYS A 400 -58.17 -72.13 106.34
C LYS A 400 -57.21 -71.77 107.50
N ASN A 401 -57.59 -70.73 108.27
CA ASN A 401 -56.96 -70.23 109.51
C ASN A 401 -55.48 -69.80 109.35
N THR A 402 -55.14 -68.51 109.35
CA THR A 402 -55.37 -67.59 110.48
C THR A 402 -55.29 -66.13 109.99
N LEU A 403 -56.17 -65.22 110.42
CA LEU A 403 -56.15 -64.56 111.73
C LEU A 403 -54.84 -63.83 112.06
N ALA A 404 -54.73 -62.62 111.49
CA ALA A 404 -54.48 -61.37 112.20
C ALA A 404 -53.35 -61.31 113.25
N ARG A 405 -52.48 -60.32 113.11
CA ARG A 405 -52.45 -59.12 114.00
C ARG A 405 -51.55 -58.05 113.33
N GLY A 406 -51.86 -56.76 113.40
CA GLY A 406 -52.89 -56.11 114.21
C GLY A 406 -52.44 -55.79 115.63
N LYS A 407 -51.19 -55.33 115.77
CA LYS A 407 -50.67 -54.42 116.82
C LYS A 407 -49.25 -54.02 116.38
N GLU A 408 -48.87 -52.75 116.17
CA GLU A 408 -49.30 -51.47 116.77
C GLU A 408 -48.82 -51.28 118.23
N THR A 409 -48.12 -50.17 118.45
CA THR A 409 -47.81 -49.50 119.73
C THR A 409 -47.42 -50.36 120.93
N ALA A 410 -46.11 -50.58 121.05
CA ALA A 410 -45.38 -50.53 122.33
C ALA A 410 -44.02 -49.84 122.07
N LEU A 411 -44.03 -48.56 121.71
CA LEU A 411 -43.90 -47.39 122.60
C LEU A 411 -42.54 -47.26 123.31
N ASP A 412 -42.03 -46.03 123.29
CA ASP A 412 -40.89 -45.57 124.07
C ASP A 412 -40.97 -45.87 125.57
N ARG A 413 -39.80 -45.81 126.23
CA ARG A 413 -39.57 -46.06 127.67
C ARG A 413 -39.68 -47.57 127.98
N ILE A 414 -38.59 -48.32 128.04
CA ILE A 414 -37.49 -48.14 129.00
C ILE A 414 -36.24 -48.85 128.42
N LYS A 415 -35.08 -48.21 128.24
CA LYS A 415 -34.20 -47.49 129.19
C LYS A 415 -33.48 -48.44 130.18
N ARG A 416 -32.34 -47.99 130.73
CA ARG A 416 -31.65 -48.50 131.94
C ARG A 416 -30.77 -49.76 131.84
N MET A 417 -30.49 -50.30 130.65
CA MET A 417 -29.40 -51.26 130.44
C MET A 417 -28.70 -51.03 129.08
N ASN A 418 -27.38 -51.10 128.97
CA ASN A 418 -26.40 -51.05 130.06
C ASN A 418 -25.08 -50.35 129.65
N ARG A 419 -24.33 -49.83 130.63
CA ARG A 419 -22.95 -49.35 130.47
C ARG A 419 -21.98 -50.38 131.05
N GLU A 420 -21.94 -51.54 130.42
CA GLU A 420 -20.99 -52.65 130.59
C GLU A 420 -21.06 -53.45 129.27
N LEU A 421 -19.98 -53.97 128.68
CA LEU A 421 -18.65 -54.24 129.23
C LEU A 421 -17.55 -53.88 128.21
N LEU A 422 -16.47 -53.25 128.67
CA LEU A 422 -15.20 -53.18 127.95
C LEU A 422 -14.12 -53.73 128.88
N LEU A 423 -13.43 -54.78 128.45
CA LEU A 423 -12.31 -55.48 129.12
C LEU A 423 -12.65 -56.24 130.42
N SER A 424 -12.60 -57.58 130.35
CA SER A 424 -11.70 -58.42 131.18
C SER A 424 -12.15 -59.89 131.23
N GLU A 425 -11.39 -60.80 130.59
CA GLU A 425 -10.99 -62.04 131.27
C GLU A 425 -9.73 -62.67 130.66
N HIS A 426 -8.65 -62.73 131.46
CA HIS A 426 -7.49 -63.59 131.24
C HIS A 426 -7.57 -64.76 132.22
N ALA A 427 -7.43 -66.02 131.78
CA ALA A 427 -7.31 -67.15 132.70
C ALA A 427 -6.41 -68.30 132.19
N LYS A 428 -5.53 -68.75 133.09
CA LYS A 428 -4.84 -70.07 133.19
C LYS A 428 -3.87 -70.56 132.09
N ARG A 429 -2.57 -70.44 132.40
CA ARG A 429 -1.56 -71.54 132.35
C ARG A 429 -0.65 -71.49 133.61
N LYS A 430 -0.44 -72.62 134.32
CA LYS A 430 0.46 -72.94 135.50
C LYS A 430 0.00 -74.27 136.18
N ILE A 431 0.78 -75.08 136.93
CA ILE A 431 2.26 -75.19 137.16
C ILE A 431 2.81 -76.60 137.61
N GLU A 432 1.99 -77.65 137.73
CA GLU A 432 2.17 -78.86 138.60
C GLU A 432 3.23 -79.92 138.14
N ARG A 433 3.99 -80.57 139.08
CA ARG A 433 5.13 -81.51 138.82
C ARG A 433 5.51 -82.48 140.01
N GLU A 434 6.52 -83.36 139.83
CA GLU A 434 7.37 -84.15 140.82
C GLU A 434 6.78 -85.40 141.57
N LEU A 435 7.52 -86.45 142.09
CA LEU A 435 8.85 -87.11 141.78
C LEU A 435 9.09 -88.46 142.60
N ASP A 436 10.24 -89.16 142.36
CA ASP A 436 11.06 -90.09 143.24
C ASP A 436 10.83 -91.64 143.43
N THR A 437 11.87 -92.38 143.93
CA THR A 437 12.05 -93.89 143.93
C THR A 437 12.97 -94.49 145.08
N LEU A 438 13.76 -95.59 144.85
CA LEU A 438 14.83 -96.28 145.69
C LEU A 438 14.38 -97.35 146.77
N THR A 439 15.13 -98.32 147.39
CA THR A 439 16.42 -99.13 147.25
C THR A 439 16.44 -100.34 148.28
N GLN A 440 17.56 -101.00 148.69
CA GLN A 440 18.19 -102.24 148.13
C GLN A 440 19.38 -102.85 149.00
N SER A 441 19.41 -104.13 149.45
CA SER A 441 20.58 -104.75 150.20
C SER A 441 20.60 -106.30 150.55
N SER A 442 21.78 -106.98 150.62
CA SER A 442 22.21 -108.15 151.50
C SER A 442 23.43 -109.00 150.96
N TYR A 443 24.28 -109.67 151.79
CA TYR A 443 25.49 -110.47 151.38
C TYR A 443 26.14 -111.41 152.46
N GLU A 444 27.25 -112.12 152.12
CA GLU A 444 28.44 -112.53 152.95
C GLU A 444 28.75 -114.03 153.27
N VAL A 445 30.06 -114.32 153.50
CA VAL A 445 30.69 -115.37 154.38
C VAL A 445 31.64 -116.43 153.74
N LYS A 446 31.17 -117.36 152.91
CA LYS A 446 31.79 -118.72 152.75
C LYS A 446 33.14 -118.73 151.98
N LYS A 447 34.24 -119.35 152.53
CA LYS A 447 35.61 -119.07 152.02
C LYS A 447 36.75 -120.13 152.02
N GLN A 448 36.75 -121.23 152.80
CA GLN A 448 38.01 -121.99 153.06
C GLN A 448 38.36 -123.19 152.17
N LEU A 449 37.49 -123.68 151.28
CA LEU A 449 37.82 -124.83 150.40
C LEU A 449 38.85 -124.46 149.30
N GLU A 450 39.00 -123.17 149.02
CA GLU A 450 39.62 -122.62 147.80
C GLU A 450 41.09 -122.96 147.53
N VAL A 451 41.88 -123.40 148.52
CA VAL A 451 43.35 -123.23 148.46
C VAL A 451 44.06 -124.26 147.57
N VAL A 452 43.67 -125.54 147.63
CA VAL A 452 44.39 -126.61 146.91
C VAL A 452 43.96 -126.70 145.43
N GLU A 453 42.71 -126.37 145.10
CA GLU A 453 42.25 -126.33 143.71
C GLU A 453 42.92 -125.20 142.90
N LYS A 454 43.20 -124.06 143.57
CA LYS A 454 43.85 -122.87 142.98
C LYS A 454 45.27 -123.10 142.43
N GLU A 455 45.93 -124.22 142.70
CA GLU A 455 47.26 -124.53 142.14
C GLU A 455 47.16 -125.30 140.81
N ARG A 456 46.25 -126.29 140.72
CA ARG A 456 45.93 -127.01 139.47
C ARG A 456 45.41 -126.05 138.40
N ASP A 457 44.46 -125.20 138.78
CA ASP A 457 43.70 -124.41 137.81
C ASP A 457 44.51 -123.25 137.20
N LYS A 458 45.55 -122.77 137.90
CA LYS A 458 46.51 -121.78 137.35
C LYS A 458 47.16 -122.26 136.05
N CYS A 459 47.60 -123.52 136.00
CA CYS A 459 48.36 -124.04 134.86
C CYS A 459 47.50 -124.16 133.58
N ASN A 460 46.23 -124.55 133.73
CA ASN A 460 45.28 -124.59 132.61
C ASN A 460 44.92 -123.18 132.12
N LEU A 461 44.70 -122.22 133.03
CA LEU A 461 44.42 -120.83 132.68
C LEU A 461 45.55 -120.18 131.87
N THR A 462 46.82 -120.46 132.21
CA THR A 462 47.96 -119.94 131.45
C THR A 462 48.08 -120.48 130.03
N ALA A 463 47.55 -121.67 129.73
CA ALA A 463 47.56 -122.22 128.38
C ALA A 463 46.48 -121.55 127.50
N GLN A 464 45.24 -121.50 128.00
CA GLN A 464 44.09 -120.95 127.25
C GLN A 464 44.25 -119.46 126.94
N GLU A 465 44.89 -118.68 127.82
CA GLU A 465 45.14 -117.26 127.57
C GLU A 465 46.13 -117.02 126.42
N LEU A 466 47.11 -117.91 126.22
CA LEU A 466 48.06 -117.81 125.10
C LEU A 466 47.38 -118.14 123.75
N GLU A 467 46.53 -119.17 123.70
CA GLU A 467 45.75 -119.50 122.50
C GLU A 467 44.83 -118.33 122.10
N ARG A 468 44.16 -117.73 123.08
CA ARG A 468 43.27 -116.56 122.90
C ARG A 468 44.00 -115.34 122.33
N GLN A 469 45.27 -115.12 122.72
CA GLN A 469 46.09 -114.02 122.21
C GLN A 469 46.53 -114.26 120.75
N ILE A 470 46.89 -115.51 120.39
CA ILE A 470 47.26 -115.87 119.01
C ILE A 470 46.09 -115.68 118.05
N GLU A 471 44.88 -116.12 118.43
CA GLU A 471 43.68 -115.93 117.59
C GLU A 471 43.28 -114.45 117.48
N GLY A 472 43.49 -113.66 118.54
CA GLY A 472 43.34 -112.20 118.49
C GLY A 472 44.19 -111.55 117.41
N HIS A 473 45.51 -111.81 117.41
CA HIS A 473 46.42 -111.23 116.42
C HIS A 473 46.18 -111.72 114.98
N LEU A 474 45.75 -112.97 114.78
CA LEU A 474 45.39 -113.47 113.45
C LEU A 474 44.17 -112.73 112.86
N ASN A 475 43.19 -112.38 113.69
CA ASN A 475 42.04 -111.59 113.27
C ASN A 475 42.41 -110.11 113.02
N GLU A 476 43.30 -109.55 113.82
CA GLU A 476 43.84 -108.19 113.65
C GLU A 476 44.61 -108.04 112.32
N VAL A 477 45.47 -109.01 111.98
CA VAL A 477 46.19 -109.06 110.69
C VAL A 477 45.22 -109.16 109.51
N ARG A 478 44.15 -109.96 109.62
CA ARG A 478 43.09 -110.02 108.59
C ARG A 478 42.41 -108.66 108.41
N LEU A 479 42.09 -107.97 109.50
CA LEU A 479 41.43 -106.66 109.47
C LEU A 479 42.31 -105.61 108.77
N LYS A 480 43.62 -105.60 109.05
CA LYS A 480 44.58 -104.72 108.36
C LYS A 480 44.75 -105.06 106.87
N GLN A 481 44.67 -106.34 106.50
CA GLN A 481 44.70 -106.73 105.09
C GLN A 481 43.45 -106.25 104.32
N THR A 482 42.28 -106.18 104.96
CA THR A 482 41.09 -105.55 104.38
C THR A 482 41.22 -104.02 104.27
N GLU A 483 41.68 -103.32 105.32
CA GLU A 483 41.94 -101.87 105.28
C GLU A 483 42.87 -101.49 104.11
N ILE A 484 44.00 -102.20 103.96
CA ILE A 484 44.96 -101.99 102.87
C ILE A 484 44.33 -102.21 101.49
N SER A 485 43.39 -103.16 101.38
CA SER A 485 42.71 -103.48 100.12
C SER A 485 41.73 -102.37 99.71
N ASP A 486 41.00 -101.80 100.67
CA ASP A 486 40.04 -100.72 100.40
C ASP A 486 40.72 -99.36 100.19
N CYS A 487 41.83 -99.09 100.90
CA CYS A 487 42.71 -97.95 100.59
C CYS A 487 43.25 -98.02 99.15
N LYS A 488 43.63 -99.21 98.66
CA LYS A 488 44.09 -99.40 97.27
C LYS A 488 42.97 -99.16 96.24
N LYS A 489 41.72 -99.58 96.52
CA LYS A 489 40.55 -99.25 95.67
C LYS A 489 40.33 -97.74 95.61
N SER A 490 40.29 -97.07 96.77
CA SER A 490 40.07 -95.63 96.88
C SER A 490 41.13 -94.83 96.11
N LEU A 491 42.40 -95.23 96.20
CA LEU A 491 43.50 -94.64 95.42
C LEU A 491 43.31 -94.83 93.91
N ALA A 492 42.89 -96.01 93.46
CA ALA A 492 42.62 -96.30 92.05
C ALA A 492 41.44 -95.48 91.51
N GLU A 493 40.36 -95.34 92.28
CA GLU A 493 39.21 -94.48 91.95
C GLU A 493 39.61 -93.01 91.84
N ALA A 494 40.40 -92.49 92.79
CA ALA A 494 40.92 -91.13 92.74
C ALA A 494 41.79 -90.91 91.49
N GLY A 495 42.65 -91.88 91.15
CA GLY A 495 43.47 -91.87 89.93
C GLY A 495 42.67 -92.02 88.63
N ILE A 496 41.43 -92.51 88.67
CA ILE A 496 40.49 -92.48 87.52
C ILE A 496 39.81 -91.11 87.44
N LYS A 497 39.27 -90.61 88.55
CA LYS A 497 38.60 -89.29 88.65
C LYS A 497 39.52 -88.15 88.22
N TYR A 498 40.80 -88.18 88.60
CA TYR A 498 41.81 -87.21 88.14
C TYR A 498 42.00 -87.21 86.62
N ARG A 499 42.18 -88.39 86.01
CA ARG A 499 42.36 -88.52 84.54
C ARG A 499 41.11 -88.09 83.76
N GLN A 500 39.92 -88.34 84.31
CA GLN A 500 38.66 -87.84 83.74
C GLN A 500 38.61 -86.30 83.76
N GLN A 501 38.97 -85.67 84.88
CA GLN A 501 39.02 -84.20 84.97
C GLN A 501 40.09 -83.58 84.06
N GLN A 502 41.27 -84.20 83.93
CA GLN A 502 42.30 -83.73 82.99
C GLN A 502 41.79 -83.77 81.54
N SER A 503 41.20 -84.89 81.12
CA SER A 503 40.62 -85.04 79.77
C SER A 503 39.54 -83.98 79.49
N LEU A 504 38.62 -83.75 80.43
CA LEU A 504 37.61 -82.70 80.31
C LEU A 504 38.21 -81.29 80.20
N PHE A 505 39.28 -80.99 80.94
CA PHE A 505 39.97 -79.70 80.84
C PHE A 505 40.67 -79.52 79.48
N GLU A 506 41.25 -80.59 78.92
CA GLU A 506 41.87 -80.56 77.59
C GLU A 506 40.82 -80.36 76.48
N VAL A 507 39.64 -80.99 76.58
CA VAL A 507 38.49 -80.75 75.70
C VAL A 507 38.01 -79.30 75.78
N ILE A 508 37.71 -78.79 76.99
CA ILE A 508 37.24 -77.40 77.19
C ILE A 508 38.29 -76.38 76.68
N ARG A 509 39.59 -76.69 76.84
CA ARG A 509 40.68 -75.86 76.30
C ARG A 509 40.71 -75.87 74.77
N ALA A 510 40.43 -77.00 74.12
CA ALA A 510 40.31 -77.11 72.68
C ALA A 510 39.07 -76.35 72.15
N GLU A 511 37.91 -76.55 72.76
CA GLU A 511 36.67 -75.84 72.44
C GLU A 511 36.83 -74.32 72.55
N ARG A 512 37.36 -73.83 73.68
CA ARG A 512 37.64 -72.40 73.88
C ARG A 512 38.60 -71.84 72.82
N ASN A 513 39.60 -72.61 72.40
CA ASN A 513 40.52 -72.19 71.35
C ASN A 513 39.83 -72.15 69.96
N LEU A 514 38.95 -73.12 69.66
CA LEU A 514 38.12 -73.15 68.46
C LEU A 514 37.16 -71.95 68.42
N TYR A 515 36.39 -71.71 69.48
CA TYR A 515 35.50 -70.55 69.57
C TYR A 515 36.25 -69.22 69.45
N ARG A 516 37.48 -69.12 69.99
CA ARG A 516 38.31 -67.91 69.78
C ARG A 516 38.71 -67.74 68.32
N LYS A 517 39.04 -68.82 67.61
CA LYS A 517 39.35 -68.79 66.17
C LYS A 517 38.13 -68.36 65.34
N ASN A 518 36.99 -69.01 65.55
CA ASN A 518 35.74 -68.70 64.85
C ASN A 518 35.29 -67.24 65.13
N LEU A 519 35.53 -66.73 66.34
CA LEU A 519 35.29 -65.32 66.68
C LEU A 519 36.20 -64.35 65.92
N THR A 520 37.48 -64.70 65.71
CA THR A 520 38.37 -63.87 64.87
C THR A 520 37.98 -63.91 63.39
N GLU A 521 37.63 -65.08 62.85
CA GLU A 521 37.22 -65.25 61.45
C GLU A 521 35.92 -64.47 61.17
N THR A 522 34.89 -64.63 62.00
CA THR A 522 33.63 -63.85 61.87
C THR A 522 33.82 -62.35 62.08
N GLN A 523 34.79 -61.91 62.91
CA GLN A 523 35.15 -60.49 63.00
C GLN A 523 35.86 -59.96 61.74
N GLU A 524 36.55 -60.80 60.97
CA GLU A 524 37.16 -60.42 59.70
C GLU A 524 36.13 -60.41 58.56
N GLU A 525 35.24 -61.39 58.51
CA GLU A 525 34.06 -61.39 57.62
C GLU A 525 33.21 -60.13 57.83
N VAL A 526 32.92 -59.74 59.07
CA VAL A 526 32.17 -58.50 59.39
C VAL A 526 32.92 -57.24 58.96
N LYS A 527 34.26 -57.21 59.01
CA LYS A 527 35.06 -56.10 58.47
C LYS A 527 34.96 -56.05 56.94
N ASP A 528 35.01 -57.18 56.26
CA ASP A 528 34.91 -57.25 54.79
C ASP A 528 33.50 -56.96 54.27
N LEU A 529 32.46 -57.40 54.98
CA LEU A 529 31.08 -57.00 54.68
C LEU A 529 30.88 -55.49 54.88
N ARG A 530 31.49 -54.89 55.90
CA ARG A 530 31.50 -53.41 56.09
C ARG A 530 32.28 -52.68 54.99
N ARG A 531 33.42 -53.22 54.52
CA ARG A 531 34.18 -52.67 53.38
C ARG A 531 33.33 -52.72 52.10
N LYS A 532 32.73 -53.88 51.79
CA LYS A 532 31.83 -54.07 50.63
C LYS A 532 30.63 -53.12 50.69
N LEU A 533 29.96 -53.02 51.85
CA LEU A 533 28.84 -52.10 52.06
C LEU A 533 29.23 -50.63 51.85
N LYS A 534 30.44 -50.21 52.26
CA LYS A 534 30.92 -48.86 52.00
C LYS A 534 31.14 -48.60 50.51
N ILE A 535 31.74 -49.56 49.79
CA ILE A 535 31.94 -49.47 48.33
C ILE A 535 30.61 -49.42 47.59
N THR A 536 29.65 -50.30 47.90
CA THR A 536 28.33 -50.29 47.25
C THR A 536 27.52 -49.05 47.61
N SER A 537 27.66 -48.50 48.83
CA SER A 537 27.06 -47.21 49.19
C SER A 537 27.66 -46.06 48.37
N GLN A 538 28.97 -46.04 48.12
CA GLN A 538 29.60 -45.04 47.25
C GLN A 538 29.14 -45.18 45.79
N GLN A 539 29.01 -46.40 45.29
CA GLN A 539 28.44 -46.68 43.96
C GLN A 539 26.98 -46.24 43.85
N VAL A 540 26.18 -46.40 44.92
CA VAL A 540 24.78 -45.93 44.96
C VAL A 540 24.69 -44.41 44.94
N GLU A 541 25.53 -43.68 45.68
CA GLU A 541 25.54 -42.20 45.58
C GLU A 541 26.02 -41.72 44.20
N GLN A 542 27.08 -42.32 43.64
CA GLN A 542 27.54 -41.99 42.28
C GLN A 542 26.46 -42.27 41.21
N LEU A 543 25.71 -43.37 41.34
CA LEU A 543 24.58 -43.66 40.45
C LEU A 543 23.41 -42.69 40.63
N LYS A 544 23.17 -42.14 41.83
CA LYS A 544 22.19 -41.06 42.03
C LYS A 544 22.63 -39.76 41.37
N GLU A 545 23.91 -39.41 41.44
CA GLU A 545 24.47 -38.23 40.75
C GLU A 545 24.38 -38.39 39.23
N ASP A 546 24.69 -39.57 38.69
CA ASP A 546 24.48 -39.92 37.28
C ASP A 546 23.00 -39.86 36.86
N ILE A 547 22.07 -40.22 37.74
CA ILE A 547 20.63 -40.10 37.48
C ILE A 547 20.20 -38.63 37.49
N ALA A 548 20.52 -37.87 38.55
CA ALA A 548 20.14 -36.47 38.68
C ALA A 548 20.72 -35.57 37.56
N THR A 549 21.95 -35.85 37.11
CA THR A 549 22.54 -35.16 35.95
C THR A 549 21.86 -35.54 34.64
N LYS A 550 21.45 -36.80 34.44
CA LYS A 550 20.64 -37.24 33.29
C LYS A 550 19.24 -36.63 33.31
N GLU A 551 18.57 -36.57 34.46
CA GLU A 551 17.27 -35.90 34.63
C GLU A 551 17.36 -34.40 34.33
N SER A 552 18.37 -33.71 34.86
CA SER A 552 18.66 -32.30 34.54
C SER A 552 18.88 -32.08 33.05
N ASN A 553 19.53 -33.02 32.36
CA ASN A 553 19.76 -32.94 30.92
C ASN A 553 18.52 -33.34 30.10
N LEU A 554 17.68 -34.24 30.58
CA LEU A 554 16.39 -34.58 29.97
C LEU A 554 15.47 -33.34 29.95
N VAL A 555 15.30 -32.67 31.09
CA VAL A 555 14.48 -31.45 31.19
C VAL A 555 14.99 -30.32 30.27
N LYS A 556 16.30 -30.17 30.09
CA LYS A 556 16.89 -29.24 29.11
C LYS A 556 16.53 -29.63 27.67
N GLN A 557 16.59 -30.92 27.34
CA GLN A 557 16.23 -31.42 26.01
C GLN A 557 14.72 -31.27 25.75
N GLU A 558 13.86 -31.55 26.73
CA GLU A 558 12.41 -31.33 26.64
C GLU A 558 12.06 -29.84 26.42
N PHE A 559 12.75 -28.93 27.12
CA PHE A 559 12.58 -27.48 26.91
C PHE A 559 13.03 -27.04 25.51
N ILE A 560 14.16 -27.56 25.01
CA ILE A 560 14.65 -27.29 23.64
C ILE A 560 13.68 -27.88 22.60
N LEU A 561 13.19 -29.11 22.82
CA LEU A 561 12.21 -29.77 21.96
C LEU A 561 10.92 -28.94 21.88
N GLY A 562 10.34 -28.54 23.02
CA GLY A 562 9.14 -27.71 23.06
C GLY A 562 9.30 -26.36 22.38
N ARG A 563 10.51 -25.76 22.43
CA ARG A 563 10.82 -24.53 21.67
C ARG A 563 10.85 -24.80 20.16
N ILE A 564 11.53 -25.86 19.72
CA ILE A 564 11.61 -26.27 18.31
C ILE A 564 10.23 -26.68 17.78
N GLU A 565 9.39 -27.33 18.58
CA GLU A 565 8.02 -27.70 18.20
C GLU A 565 7.11 -26.48 18.03
N LYS A 566 7.30 -25.44 18.87
CA LYS A 566 6.63 -24.16 18.69
C LYS A 566 7.11 -23.45 17.42
N GLU A 567 8.42 -23.26 17.27
CA GLU A 567 9.04 -22.68 16.05
C GLU A 567 8.54 -23.39 14.78
N LYS A 568 8.37 -24.72 14.83
CA LYS A 568 7.85 -25.58 13.76
C LYS A 568 6.35 -25.41 13.47
N GLU A 569 5.49 -25.07 14.45
CA GLU A 569 4.08 -24.74 14.17
C GLU A 569 3.91 -23.28 13.74
N ASP A 570 4.67 -22.35 14.32
CA ASP A 570 4.72 -20.96 13.88
C ASP A 570 5.13 -20.89 12.39
N LEU A 571 6.22 -21.56 11.99
CA LEU A 571 6.62 -21.70 10.57
C LEU A 571 5.58 -22.43 9.69
N LYS A 572 4.73 -23.31 10.25
CA LYS A 572 3.60 -23.92 9.52
C LYS A 572 2.46 -22.92 9.30
N VAL A 573 2.23 -22.00 10.24
CA VAL A 573 1.24 -20.92 10.09
C VAL A 573 1.71 -19.93 9.02
N ASP A 574 2.96 -19.49 9.07
CA ASP A 574 3.54 -18.59 8.07
C ASP A 574 3.50 -19.23 6.67
N LEU A 575 3.93 -20.49 6.54
CA LEU A 575 3.86 -21.23 5.28
C LEU A 575 2.42 -21.38 4.75
N ARG A 576 1.40 -21.45 5.62
CA ARG A 576 -0.02 -21.42 5.20
C ARG A 576 -0.43 -20.02 4.72
N SER A 577 0.01 -18.94 5.39
CA SER A 577 -0.27 -17.56 4.95
C SER A 577 0.35 -17.26 3.59
N CYS A 578 1.65 -17.48 3.43
CA CYS A 578 2.34 -17.25 2.15
C CYS A 578 1.75 -18.10 1.01
N ARG A 579 1.28 -19.32 1.28
CA ARG A 579 0.55 -20.14 0.28
C ARG A 579 -0.81 -19.53 -0.10
N MET A 580 -1.53 -18.95 0.86
CA MET A 580 -2.79 -18.25 0.61
C MET A 580 -2.56 -16.99 -0.23
N GLU A 581 -1.56 -16.18 0.12
CA GLU A 581 -1.15 -14.96 -0.60
C GLU A 581 -0.67 -15.27 -2.03
N LEU A 582 0.15 -16.31 -2.20
CA LEU A 582 0.52 -16.80 -3.53
C LEU A 582 -0.70 -17.27 -4.34
N SER A 583 -1.76 -17.76 -3.70
CA SER A 583 -3.02 -18.11 -4.38
C SER A 583 -3.85 -16.89 -4.78
N THR A 584 -3.84 -15.81 -3.99
CA THR A 584 -4.54 -14.56 -4.34
C THR A 584 -3.82 -13.83 -5.46
N LEU A 585 -2.50 -13.66 -5.36
CA LEU A 585 -1.66 -13.06 -6.39
C LEU A 585 -1.77 -13.81 -7.72
N ARG A 586 -1.75 -15.15 -7.73
CA ARG A 586 -1.97 -15.95 -8.97
C ARG A 586 -3.34 -15.68 -9.60
N ARG A 587 -4.40 -15.50 -8.80
CA ARG A 587 -5.76 -15.22 -9.25
C ARG A 587 -5.89 -13.80 -9.83
N GLU A 588 -5.18 -12.85 -9.23
CA GLU A 588 -5.10 -11.45 -9.67
C GLU A 588 -4.28 -11.34 -10.97
N ILE A 589 -3.13 -12.00 -11.07
CA ILE A 589 -2.35 -12.10 -12.33
C ILE A 589 -3.23 -12.66 -13.46
N GLU A 590 -4.05 -13.70 -13.20
CA GLU A 590 -4.93 -14.25 -14.23
C GLU A 590 -6.16 -13.35 -14.52
N LYS A 591 -6.52 -12.41 -13.62
CA LYS A 591 -7.47 -11.33 -13.92
C LYS A 591 -6.83 -10.28 -14.82
N MET A 592 -5.65 -9.80 -14.46
CA MET A 592 -4.89 -8.82 -15.26
C MET A 592 -4.60 -9.35 -16.68
N LYS A 593 -4.23 -10.62 -16.85
CA LYS A 593 -4.04 -11.24 -18.18
C LYS A 593 -5.31 -11.29 -19.05
N ARG A 594 -6.50 -11.35 -18.44
CA ARG A 594 -7.77 -11.29 -19.18
C ARG A 594 -8.13 -9.87 -19.59
N GLU A 595 -7.88 -8.90 -18.71
CA GLU A 595 -8.04 -7.48 -18.99
C GLU A 595 -7.02 -7.00 -20.05
N GLU A 596 -5.77 -7.43 -19.97
CA GLU A 596 -4.71 -7.18 -20.94
C GLU A 596 -5.06 -7.75 -22.34
N LYS A 597 -5.63 -8.97 -22.41
CA LYS A 597 -6.13 -9.56 -23.67
C LYS A 597 -7.30 -8.75 -24.26
N TYR A 598 -8.23 -8.29 -23.41
CA TYR A 598 -9.35 -7.44 -23.84
C TYR A 598 -8.86 -6.09 -24.39
N LEU A 599 -7.97 -5.41 -23.66
CA LEU A 599 -7.40 -4.13 -24.08
C LEU A 599 -6.57 -4.26 -25.37
N ARG A 600 -5.79 -5.35 -25.54
CA ARG A 600 -5.10 -5.62 -26.82
C ARG A 600 -6.06 -5.84 -27.99
N TRP A 601 -7.19 -6.52 -27.77
CA TRP A 601 -8.23 -6.65 -28.80
C TRP A 601 -8.88 -5.31 -29.15
N GLU A 602 -9.19 -4.48 -28.14
CA GLU A 602 -9.78 -3.15 -28.34
C GLU A 602 -8.83 -2.20 -29.09
N VAL A 603 -7.54 -2.18 -28.74
CA VAL A 603 -6.49 -1.47 -29.48
C VAL A 603 -6.38 -1.97 -30.92
N GLN A 604 -6.50 -3.29 -31.16
CA GLN A 604 -6.51 -3.83 -32.51
C GLN A 604 -7.75 -3.39 -33.32
N GLN A 605 -8.94 -3.30 -32.71
CA GLN A 605 -10.11 -2.71 -33.36
C GLN A 605 -9.92 -1.22 -33.66
N ALA A 606 -9.34 -0.46 -32.72
CA ALA A 606 -9.02 0.94 -32.91
C ALA A 606 -8.06 1.16 -34.10
N HIS A 607 -7.00 0.36 -34.23
CA HIS A 607 -6.11 0.39 -35.38
C HIS A 607 -6.81 0.06 -36.71
N VAL A 608 -7.75 -0.89 -36.73
CA VAL A 608 -8.57 -1.19 -37.92
C VAL A 608 -9.48 -0.01 -38.28
N ILE A 609 -10.04 0.70 -37.30
CA ILE A 609 -10.85 1.90 -37.53
C ILE A 609 -9.99 3.05 -38.04
N ILE A 610 -8.82 3.30 -37.44
CA ILE A 610 -7.86 4.32 -37.90
C ILE A 610 -7.41 4.03 -39.34
N GLY A 611 -7.08 2.77 -39.67
CA GLY A 611 -6.70 2.37 -41.03
C GLY A 611 -7.83 2.47 -42.06
N ARG A 612 -9.10 2.50 -41.64
CA ARG A 612 -10.23 2.88 -42.50
C ARG A 612 -10.33 4.40 -42.65
N ARG A 613 -10.24 5.16 -41.55
CA ARG A 613 -10.29 6.62 -41.57
C ARG A 613 -9.16 7.26 -42.37
N GLN A 614 -7.97 6.68 -42.38
CA GLN A 614 -6.88 7.14 -43.25
C GLN A 614 -7.29 7.01 -44.71
N LYS A 615 -7.83 5.86 -45.13
CA LYS A 615 -8.34 5.66 -46.51
C LYS A 615 -9.49 6.59 -46.87
N ASP A 616 -10.39 6.90 -45.92
CA ASP A 616 -11.45 7.90 -46.12
C ASP A 616 -10.82 9.29 -46.41
N ILE A 617 -9.77 9.67 -45.67
CA ILE A 617 -9.03 10.94 -45.86
C ILE A 617 -8.26 10.93 -47.19
N ASP A 618 -7.56 9.84 -47.52
CA ASP A 618 -6.81 9.69 -48.76
C ASP A 618 -7.75 9.82 -49.99
N ASN A 619 -8.93 9.21 -49.92
CA ASN A 619 -9.97 9.34 -50.95
C ASN A 619 -10.46 10.79 -51.11
N VAL A 620 -10.77 11.48 -50.00
CA VAL A 620 -11.20 12.90 -50.04
C VAL A 620 -10.07 13.81 -50.54
N MET A 621 -8.81 13.51 -50.26
CA MET A 621 -7.65 14.21 -50.84
C MET A 621 -7.55 13.98 -52.35
N ASN A 622 -7.72 12.74 -52.82
CA ASN A 622 -7.74 12.43 -54.26
C ASN A 622 -8.90 13.15 -54.98
N GLU A 623 -10.10 13.18 -54.39
CA GLU A 623 -11.25 13.93 -54.92
C GLU A 623 -10.97 15.43 -54.96
N ARG A 624 -10.42 16.01 -53.88
CA ARG A 624 -9.99 17.42 -53.83
C ARG A 624 -9.00 17.75 -54.94
N ASP A 625 -8.01 16.89 -55.19
CA ASP A 625 -6.93 17.17 -56.14
C ASP A 625 -7.39 16.97 -57.60
N ILE A 626 -8.31 16.04 -57.85
CA ILE A 626 -9.04 15.93 -59.13
C ILE A 626 -9.88 17.20 -59.37
N LEU A 627 -10.66 17.64 -58.39
CA LEU A 627 -11.49 18.84 -58.50
C LEU A 627 -10.66 20.12 -58.65
N GLY A 628 -9.55 20.24 -57.92
CA GLY A 628 -8.59 21.34 -58.07
C GLY A 628 -7.99 21.38 -59.48
N THR A 629 -7.58 20.22 -60.01
CA THR A 629 -7.09 20.08 -61.40
C THR A 629 -8.16 20.48 -62.43
N GLN A 630 -9.42 20.11 -62.22
CA GLN A 630 -10.54 20.53 -63.08
C GLN A 630 -10.81 22.03 -62.99
N LEU A 631 -10.74 22.62 -61.79
CA LEU A 631 -10.98 24.05 -61.54
C LEU A 631 -9.89 24.91 -62.20
N VAL A 632 -8.62 24.51 -62.10
CA VAL A 632 -7.51 25.17 -62.81
C VAL A 632 -7.75 25.16 -64.32
N ARG A 633 -8.03 23.99 -64.93
CA ARG A 633 -8.35 23.88 -66.36
C ARG A 633 -9.53 24.76 -66.78
N ARG A 634 -10.58 24.83 -65.95
CA ARG A 634 -11.75 25.71 -66.18
C ARG A 634 -11.39 27.20 -66.08
N ASN A 635 -10.46 27.57 -65.21
CA ASN A 635 -9.96 28.95 -65.10
C ASN A 635 -9.08 29.33 -66.30
N ASP A 636 -8.27 28.39 -66.81
CA ASP A 636 -7.49 28.56 -68.05
C ASP A 636 -8.42 28.70 -69.27
N GLU A 637 -9.44 27.84 -69.39
CA GLU A 637 -10.50 27.92 -70.41
C GLU A 637 -11.21 29.30 -70.36
N LEU A 638 -11.61 29.77 -69.16
CA LEU A 638 -12.25 31.08 -68.97
C LEU A 638 -11.31 32.22 -69.35
N SER A 639 -10.05 32.17 -68.93
CA SER A 639 -9.02 33.19 -69.25
C SER A 639 -8.79 33.28 -70.75
N LEU A 640 -8.78 32.14 -71.46
CA LEU A 640 -8.70 32.08 -72.91
C LEU A 640 -9.94 32.70 -73.59
N GLN A 641 -11.16 32.45 -73.08
CA GLN A 641 -12.37 33.09 -73.61
C GLN A 641 -12.38 34.61 -73.33
N TYR A 642 -11.96 35.07 -72.16
CA TYR A 642 -11.81 36.51 -71.88
C TYR A 642 -10.78 37.18 -72.81
N GLY A 643 -9.65 36.51 -73.08
CA GLY A 643 -8.68 36.94 -74.09
C GLY A 643 -9.31 37.05 -75.49
N ARG A 644 -10.05 36.03 -75.92
CA ARG A 644 -10.77 36.01 -77.21
C ARG A 644 -11.81 37.12 -77.31
N ILE A 645 -12.63 37.33 -76.28
CA ILE A 645 -13.63 38.40 -76.20
C ILE A 645 -12.95 39.78 -76.27
N LYS A 646 -11.84 39.97 -75.55
CA LYS A 646 -11.06 41.22 -75.58
C LYS A 646 -10.54 41.52 -76.99
N VAL A 647 -9.96 40.54 -77.68
CA VAL A 647 -9.51 40.68 -79.08
C VAL A 647 -10.68 41.02 -80.00
N LEU A 648 -11.77 40.23 -79.96
CA LEU A 648 -12.96 40.48 -80.79
C LEU A 648 -13.57 41.86 -80.55
N ASN A 649 -13.65 42.33 -79.30
CA ASN A 649 -14.14 43.66 -78.97
C ASN A 649 -13.24 44.77 -79.54
N THR A 650 -11.90 44.64 -79.42
CA THR A 650 -10.98 45.63 -80.03
C THR A 650 -11.06 45.64 -81.56
N THR A 651 -11.32 44.49 -82.19
CA THR A 651 -11.57 44.41 -83.63
C THR A 651 -12.91 45.04 -84.01
N LEU A 652 -13.97 44.83 -83.22
CA LEU A 652 -15.27 45.44 -83.43
C LEU A 652 -15.22 46.97 -83.31
N GLN A 653 -14.54 47.50 -82.29
CA GLN A 653 -14.33 48.94 -82.10
C GLN A 653 -13.51 49.58 -83.25
N ARG A 654 -12.52 48.86 -83.79
CA ARG A 654 -11.79 49.27 -85.01
C ARG A 654 -12.70 49.28 -86.25
N GLY A 655 -13.55 48.26 -86.41
CA GLY A 655 -14.54 48.21 -87.48
C GLY A 655 -15.58 49.32 -87.38
N GLU A 656 -16.09 49.60 -86.19
CA GLU A 656 -17.06 50.66 -85.91
C GLU A 656 -16.47 52.05 -86.19
N THR A 657 -15.25 52.32 -85.74
CA THR A 657 -14.58 53.61 -86.01
C THR A 657 -14.31 53.81 -87.51
N GLN A 658 -13.88 52.77 -88.22
CA GLN A 658 -13.73 52.80 -89.69
C GLN A 658 -15.08 52.98 -90.42
N TYR A 659 -16.14 52.30 -89.96
CA TYR A 659 -17.49 52.43 -90.52
C TYR A 659 -18.05 53.84 -90.32
N ASN A 660 -17.87 54.43 -89.13
CA ASN A 660 -18.27 55.80 -88.84
C ASN A 660 -17.48 56.83 -89.66
N GLN A 661 -16.19 56.60 -89.92
CA GLN A 661 -15.41 57.40 -90.89
C GLN A 661 -16.04 57.30 -92.28
N LYS A 662 -16.38 56.11 -92.78
CA LYS A 662 -17.01 55.95 -94.11
C LYS A 662 -18.42 56.54 -94.18
N LEU A 663 -19.20 56.52 -93.10
CA LEU A 663 -20.46 57.27 -93.02
C LEU A 663 -20.23 58.78 -93.12
N GLN A 664 -19.15 59.31 -92.53
CA GLN A 664 -18.80 60.72 -92.64
C GLN A 664 -18.29 61.09 -94.04
N ASP A 665 -17.46 60.26 -94.67
CA ASP A 665 -17.07 60.40 -96.09
C ASP A 665 -18.31 60.48 -96.99
N ILE A 666 -19.27 59.55 -96.80
CA ILE A 666 -20.53 59.50 -97.55
C ILE A 666 -21.39 60.75 -97.28
N ARG A 667 -21.39 61.31 -96.06
CA ARG A 667 -22.08 62.58 -95.76
C ARG A 667 -21.43 63.75 -96.49
N LEU A 668 -20.10 63.86 -96.46
CA LEU A 668 -19.35 64.91 -97.17
C LEU A 668 -19.58 64.85 -98.68
N LEU A 669 -19.47 63.66 -99.28
CA LEU A 669 -19.78 63.44 -100.70
C LEU A 669 -21.24 63.77 -101.04
N LYS A 670 -22.20 63.46 -100.16
CA LYS A 670 -23.61 63.85 -100.35
C LYS A 670 -23.83 65.37 -100.26
N CYS A 671 -23.05 66.08 -99.45
CA CYS A 671 -23.06 67.55 -99.43
C CYS A 671 -22.43 68.14 -100.69
N GLU A 672 -21.31 67.59 -101.17
CA GLU A 672 -20.65 68.06 -102.40
C GLU A 672 -21.50 67.79 -103.65
N VAL A 673 -22.15 66.62 -103.75
CA VAL A 673 -23.14 66.33 -104.80
C VAL A 673 -24.34 67.29 -104.74
N LYS A 674 -24.75 67.77 -103.56
CA LYS A 674 -25.77 68.83 -103.45
C LYS A 674 -25.21 70.19 -103.93
N ARG A 675 -23.98 70.55 -103.54
CA ARG A 675 -23.31 71.79 -103.96
C ARG A 675 -23.21 71.87 -105.49
N LEU A 676 -22.66 70.83 -106.12
CA LEU A 676 -22.53 70.69 -107.57
C LEU A 676 -23.88 70.69 -108.31
N ARG A 677 -24.95 70.13 -107.71
CA ARG A 677 -26.31 70.20 -108.27
C ARG A 677 -26.88 71.62 -108.24
N VAL A 678 -26.68 72.36 -107.15
CA VAL A 678 -27.10 73.77 -107.05
C VAL A 678 -26.30 74.64 -108.03
N GLU A 679 -24.99 74.45 -108.08
CA GLU A 679 -24.09 75.12 -109.03
C GLU A 679 -24.51 74.86 -110.48
N LYS A 680 -24.78 73.60 -110.87
CA LYS A 680 -25.31 73.27 -112.20
C LYS A 680 -26.64 73.97 -112.51
N VAL A 681 -27.56 74.05 -111.55
CA VAL A 681 -28.85 74.74 -111.75
C VAL A 681 -28.66 76.25 -111.91
N LEU A 682 -27.76 76.87 -111.16
CA LEU A 682 -27.41 78.29 -111.31
C LEU A 682 -26.74 78.56 -112.68
N LEU A 683 -25.78 77.73 -113.09
CA LEU A 683 -25.15 77.83 -114.41
C LEU A 683 -26.16 77.63 -115.55
N THR A 684 -27.11 76.70 -115.41
CA THR A 684 -28.17 76.49 -116.40
C THR A 684 -29.08 77.70 -116.51
N LYS A 685 -29.45 78.35 -115.39
CA LYS A 685 -30.17 79.64 -115.42
C LYS A 685 -29.37 80.74 -116.09
N ASN A 686 -28.08 80.87 -115.77
CA ASN A 686 -27.21 81.86 -116.39
C ASN A 686 -27.11 81.66 -117.92
N ILE A 687 -27.09 80.41 -118.42
CA ILE A 687 -27.10 80.10 -119.85
C ILE A 687 -28.40 80.56 -120.53
N VAL A 688 -29.56 80.39 -119.88
CA VAL A 688 -30.85 80.92 -120.39
C VAL A 688 -30.83 82.45 -120.43
N ASN A 689 -30.37 83.10 -119.35
CA ASN A 689 -30.24 84.56 -119.32
C ASN A 689 -29.30 85.09 -120.44
N VAL A 690 -28.29 84.31 -120.87
CA VAL A 690 -27.41 84.68 -122.00
C VAL A 690 -28.14 84.68 -123.35
N SER A 691 -29.15 83.85 -123.57
CA SER A 691 -30.00 83.98 -124.78
C SER A 691 -30.85 85.25 -124.74
N ASP A 692 -31.39 85.62 -123.58
CA ASP A 692 -32.24 86.80 -123.43
C ASP A 692 -31.41 88.09 -123.58
N LEU A 693 -30.25 88.16 -122.91
CA LEU A 693 -29.28 89.25 -123.07
C LEU A 693 -28.76 89.38 -124.51
N ARG A 694 -28.64 88.28 -125.27
CA ARG A 694 -28.30 88.34 -126.71
C ARG A 694 -29.43 88.94 -127.55
N GLN A 695 -30.69 88.67 -127.22
CA GLN A 695 -31.82 89.34 -127.87
C GLN A 695 -31.88 90.82 -127.51
N GLU A 696 -31.67 91.17 -126.24
CA GLU A 696 -31.64 92.56 -125.77
C GLU A 696 -30.52 93.36 -126.45
N VAL A 697 -29.31 92.79 -126.54
CA VAL A 697 -28.20 93.36 -127.33
C VAL A 697 -28.55 93.50 -128.81
N PHE A 698 -29.30 92.56 -129.41
CA PHE A 698 -29.76 92.69 -130.81
C PHE A 698 -30.78 93.83 -130.97
N TYR A 699 -31.77 93.95 -130.07
CA TYR A 699 -32.74 95.04 -130.08
C TYR A 699 -32.07 96.41 -129.87
N LEU A 700 -31.16 96.52 -128.90
CA LEU A 700 -30.38 97.74 -128.65
C LEU A 700 -29.51 98.13 -129.86
N ASN A 701 -28.87 97.18 -130.54
CA ASN A 701 -28.14 97.46 -131.78
C ASN A 701 -29.05 97.91 -132.93
N ARG A 702 -30.22 97.27 -133.09
CA ARG A 702 -31.23 97.66 -134.09
C ARG A 702 -31.75 99.09 -133.84
N ASP A 703 -32.05 99.41 -132.59
CA ASP A 703 -32.65 100.70 -132.25
C ASP A 703 -31.59 101.83 -132.19
N LEU A 704 -30.34 101.50 -131.86
CA LEU A 704 -29.17 102.38 -132.09
C LEU A 704 -28.93 102.62 -133.60
N ALA A 705 -29.16 101.64 -134.47
CA ALA A 705 -29.08 101.84 -135.92
C ALA A 705 -30.21 102.76 -136.43
N LYS A 706 -31.43 102.66 -135.88
CA LYS A 706 -32.53 103.61 -136.18
C LYS A 706 -32.19 105.03 -135.73
N GLU A 707 -31.70 105.20 -134.50
CA GLU A 707 -31.34 106.54 -134.00
C GLU A 707 -30.14 107.12 -134.76
N ARG A 708 -29.20 106.31 -135.24
CA ARG A 708 -28.17 106.76 -136.20
C ARG A 708 -28.77 107.27 -137.51
N LEU A 709 -29.64 106.50 -138.16
CA LEU A 709 -30.34 106.93 -139.39
C LEU A 709 -31.16 108.22 -139.18
N LYS A 710 -31.80 108.34 -138.01
CA LYS A 710 -32.58 109.52 -137.62
C LYS A 710 -31.70 110.74 -137.30
N VAL A 711 -30.52 110.54 -136.73
CA VAL A 711 -29.50 111.61 -136.61
C VAL A 711 -29.04 112.04 -138.01
N THR A 712 -28.73 111.12 -138.92
CA THR A 712 -28.35 111.46 -140.31
C THR A 712 -29.46 112.25 -141.03
N ALA A 713 -30.71 111.83 -140.91
CA ALA A 713 -31.86 112.57 -141.49
C ALA A 713 -32.04 113.97 -140.85
N LEU A 714 -31.82 114.11 -139.54
CA LEU A 714 -31.85 115.41 -138.86
C LEU A 714 -30.63 116.29 -139.21
N GLU A 715 -29.47 115.70 -139.51
CA GLU A 715 -28.30 116.40 -140.03
C GLU A 715 -28.54 116.89 -141.46
N GLU A 716 -29.25 116.13 -142.29
CA GLU A 716 -29.73 116.56 -143.61
C GLU A 716 -30.77 117.70 -143.50
N GLU A 717 -31.79 117.57 -142.63
CA GLU A 717 -32.76 118.65 -142.37
C GLU A 717 -32.10 119.95 -141.86
N VAL A 718 -31.07 119.83 -141.00
CA VAL A 718 -30.30 120.98 -140.49
C VAL A 718 -29.41 121.62 -141.56
N GLN A 719 -28.98 120.87 -142.59
CA GLN A 719 -28.24 121.44 -143.72
C GLN A 719 -29.11 122.27 -144.68
N THR A 720 -30.45 122.08 -144.69
CA THR A 720 -31.39 122.89 -145.49
C THR A 720 -32.53 123.48 -144.65
N PRO A 721 -32.27 124.52 -143.82
CA PRO A 721 -33.25 125.06 -142.89
C PRO A 721 -34.33 125.92 -143.58
N LEU A 722 -35.51 125.34 -143.81
CA LEU A 722 -36.70 126.05 -144.27
C LEU A 722 -37.39 126.82 -143.13
N ASN A 723 -37.33 128.16 -143.22
CA ASN A 723 -38.14 129.17 -142.50
C ASN A 723 -37.85 129.47 -141.01
N VAL A 724 -36.91 130.39 -140.80
CA VAL A 724 -37.08 131.67 -140.05
C VAL A 724 -37.80 131.68 -138.68
N HIS A 725 -36.97 131.86 -137.63
CA HIS A 725 -37.27 132.39 -136.27
C HIS A 725 -37.94 131.48 -135.20
N ARG A 726 -37.89 131.95 -133.93
CA ARG A 726 -37.63 131.13 -132.73
C ARG A 726 -38.24 131.74 -131.44
N TRP A 727 -38.66 130.90 -130.48
CA TRP A 727 -39.06 131.17 -129.05
C TRP A 727 -40.54 131.55 -128.68
N ARG A 728 -41.01 131.06 -127.50
CA ARG A 728 -42.06 131.64 -126.61
C ARG A 728 -41.88 131.10 -125.14
N LYS A 729 -42.69 131.53 -124.15
CA LYS A 729 -42.53 131.29 -122.68
C LYS A 729 -43.85 130.85 -121.98
N LEU A 730 -43.80 130.41 -120.70
CA LEU A 730 -44.89 129.78 -119.91
C LEU A 730 -44.98 130.24 -118.41
N GLU A 731 -46.02 129.84 -117.64
CA GLU A 731 -46.43 130.39 -116.31
C GLU A 731 -46.90 129.34 -115.25
N GLY A 732 -46.99 129.70 -113.94
CA GLY A 732 -47.62 128.89 -112.84
C GLY A 732 -47.32 129.37 -111.38
N THR A 733 -48.20 129.08 -110.37
CA THR A 733 -48.06 129.52 -108.93
C THR A 733 -48.78 128.60 -107.89
N ASP A 734 -48.55 128.79 -106.57
CA ASP A 734 -48.82 127.86 -105.42
C ASP A 734 -50.01 128.17 -104.44
N PRO A 735 -50.47 127.21 -103.58
CA PRO A 735 -51.64 127.31 -102.67
C PRO A 735 -51.36 127.59 -101.16
N THR A 736 -52.40 127.58 -100.29
CA THR A 736 -52.41 128.27 -98.97
C THR A 736 -52.69 127.42 -97.71
N THR A 737 -52.53 128.03 -96.53
CA THR A 737 -52.32 127.40 -95.20
C THR A 737 -53.47 126.59 -94.59
N PHE A 738 -54.73 126.81 -94.97
CA PHE A 738 -55.88 126.11 -94.37
C PHE A 738 -55.81 124.59 -94.59
N GLU A 739 -55.30 124.17 -95.75
CA GLU A 739 -55.20 122.74 -96.10
C GLU A 739 -54.22 121.98 -95.19
N LEU A 740 -53.14 122.64 -94.74
CA LEU A 740 -52.19 122.06 -93.79
C LEU A 740 -52.86 121.72 -92.44
N VAL A 741 -53.64 122.65 -91.88
CA VAL A 741 -54.29 122.46 -90.57
C VAL A 741 -55.28 121.29 -90.61
N LYS A 742 -56.06 121.18 -91.69
CA LYS A 742 -56.99 120.06 -91.92
C LYS A 742 -56.24 118.72 -92.00
N LYS A 743 -55.04 118.70 -92.60
CA LYS A 743 -54.15 117.52 -92.71
C LYS A 743 -53.61 117.08 -91.34
N VAL A 744 -53.24 118.02 -90.47
CA VAL A 744 -52.75 117.74 -89.09
C VAL A 744 -53.81 117.03 -88.24
N GLN A 745 -55.05 117.50 -88.22
CA GLN A 745 -56.13 116.88 -87.42
C GLN A 745 -56.45 115.44 -87.85
N ILE A 746 -56.36 115.15 -89.15
CA ILE A 746 -56.53 113.78 -89.69
C ILE A 746 -55.41 112.86 -89.20
N LEU A 747 -54.17 113.35 -89.14
CA LEU A 747 -53.02 112.58 -88.63
C LEU A 747 -53.15 112.29 -87.13
N GLN A 748 -53.58 113.26 -86.31
CA GLN A 748 -53.80 113.06 -84.87
C GLN A 748 -54.82 111.95 -84.59
N LYS A 749 -55.97 111.94 -85.29
CA LYS A 749 -56.97 110.86 -85.18
C LYS A 749 -56.43 109.50 -85.63
N ARG A 750 -55.52 109.47 -86.62
CA ARG A 750 -54.87 108.24 -87.09
C ARG A 750 -53.86 107.68 -86.08
N ILE A 751 -53.16 108.55 -85.35
CA ILE A 751 -52.19 108.15 -84.31
C ILE A 751 -52.89 107.47 -83.13
N LEU A 752 -53.97 108.05 -82.59
CA LEU A 752 -54.73 107.44 -81.48
C LEU A 752 -55.20 106.01 -81.83
N LYS A 753 -55.80 105.84 -83.00
CA LYS A 753 -56.24 104.51 -83.49
C LYS A 753 -55.07 103.53 -83.73
N MET A 754 -53.85 104.03 -83.93
CA MET A 754 -52.65 103.19 -84.02
C MET A 754 -52.22 102.69 -82.63
N SER A 755 -52.31 103.54 -81.60
CA SER A 755 -52.00 103.19 -80.21
C SER A 755 -52.90 102.09 -79.65
N ASP A 756 -54.21 102.16 -79.88
CA ASP A 756 -55.15 101.09 -79.46
C ASP A 756 -54.77 99.72 -80.05
N ASN A 757 -54.39 99.71 -81.34
CA ASN A 757 -53.94 98.52 -82.05
C ASN A 757 -52.59 97.95 -81.55
N ILE A 758 -51.78 98.76 -80.87
CA ILE A 758 -50.54 98.31 -80.21
C ILE A 758 -50.88 97.64 -78.88
N ILE A 759 -51.72 98.27 -78.06
CA ILE A 759 -52.15 97.73 -76.74
C ILE A 759 -52.81 96.35 -76.90
N ASP A 760 -53.68 96.17 -77.90
CA ASP A 760 -54.31 94.87 -78.16
C ASP A 760 -53.37 93.82 -78.76
N LYS A 761 -52.23 94.22 -79.35
CA LYS A 761 -51.17 93.29 -79.73
C LYS A 761 -50.31 92.88 -78.53
N GLU A 762 -49.99 93.80 -77.62
CA GLU A 762 -49.25 93.48 -76.39
C GLU A 762 -50.00 92.50 -75.49
N LYS A 763 -51.33 92.63 -75.35
CA LYS A 763 -52.16 91.64 -74.65
C LYS A 763 -52.01 90.24 -75.26
N LYS A 764 -52.17 90.14 -76.58
CA LYS A 764 -52.05 88.86 -77.31
C LYS A 764 -50.67 88.23 -77.19
N ILE A 765 -49.60 89.03 -77.16
CA ILE A 765 -48.24 88.55 -76.90
C ILE A 765 -48.15 87.96 -75.49
N LYS A 766 -48.58 88.69 -74.45
CA LYS A 766 -48.53 88.23 -73.05
C LYS A 766 -49.31 86.93 -72.79
N ASP A 767 -50.42 86.71 -73.50
CA ASP A 767 -51.18 85.47 -73.37
C ASP A 767 -50.56 84.29 -74.14
N VAL A 768 -49.91 84.54 -75.28
CA VAL A 768 -49.09 83.54 -75.99
C VAL A 768 -47.84 83.17 -75.17
N GLU A 769 -47.19 84.13 -74.49
CA GLU A 769 -46.05 83.87 -73.61
C GLU A 769 -46.43 82.98 -72.42
N LYS A 770 -47.58 83.23 -71.77
CA LYS A 770 -48.11 82.34 -70.73
C LYS A 770 -48.36 80.92 -71.28
N LEU A 771 -48.98 80.81 -72.46
CA LEU A 771 -49.25 79.51 -73.08
C LEU A 771 -47.95 78.76 -73.41
N TYR A 772 -46.95 79.45 -73.92
CA TYR A 772 -45.62 78.91 -74.20
C TYR A 772 -44.91 78.44 -72.93
N MET A 773 -44.93 79.23 -71.85
CA MET A 773 -44.32 78.82 -70.57
C MET A 773 -45.04 77.64 -69.93
N ASN A 774 -46.37 77.56 -70.05
CA ASN A 774 -47.14 76.39 -69.61
C ASN A 774 -46.77 75.13 -70.42
N LEU A 775 -46.69 75.23 -71.76
CA LEU A 775 -46.22 74.13 -72.62
C LEU A 775 -44.79 73.71 -72.28
N ARG A 776 -43.88 74.66 -72.05
CA ARG A 776 -42.48 74.39 -71.65
C ARG A 776 -42.41 73.71 -70.28
N GLY A 777 -43.30 74.05 -69.35
CA GLY A 777 -43.44 73.42 -68.03
C GLY A 777 -44.10 72.03 -68.05
N VAL A 778 -44.85 71.69 -69.09
CA VAL A 778 -45.35 70.33 -69.34
C VAL A 778 -44.27 69.48 -70.02
N LEU A 779 -43.59 70.02 -71.04
CA LEU A 779 -42.48 69.36 -71.73
C LEU A 779 -41.31 69.03 -70.79
N SER A 780 -40.96 69.92 -69.86
CA SER A 780 -39.91 69.64 -68.84
C SER A 780 -40.30 68.58 -67.80
N LYS A 781 -41.57 68.13 -67.79
CA LYS A 781 -42.06 67.01 -66.97
C LYS A 781 -42.23 65.71 -67.77
N GLN A 782 -42.10 65.74 -69.09
CA GLN A 782 -42.01 64.53 -69.90
C GLN A 782 -40.58 63.99 -69.83
N ARG A 783 -40.43 62.74 -69.40
CA ARG A 783 -39.17 61.99 -69.54
C ARG A 783 -39.06 61.44 -70.95
N ASP A 784 -37.82 61.30 -71.43
CA ASP A 784 -37.52 60.77 -72.76
C ASP A 784 -38.24 59.43 -73.03
N PRO A 785 -38.89 59.24 -74.20
CA PRO A 785 -39.56 57.97 -74.52
C PRO A 785 -38.64 56.75 -74.41
N GLN A 786 -37.37 56.92 -74.78
CA GLN A 786 -36.34 55.88 -74.69
C GLN A 786 -35.96 55.55 -73.24
N ALA A 787 -36.02 56.53 -72.33
CA ALA A 787 -35.82 56.32 -70.89
C ALA A 787 -37.04 55.62 -70.25
N VAL A 788 -38.26 55.92 -70.69
CA VAL A 788 -39.47 55.23 -70.19
C VAL A 788 -39.47 53.75 -70.60
N ALA A 789 -39.18 53.43 -71.86
CA ALA A 789 -39.12 52.05 -72.34
C ALA A 789 -38.12 51.18 -71.55
N SER A 790 -36.89 51.67 -71.36
CA SER A 790 -35.87 50.95 -70.58
C SER A 790 -36.23 50.79 -69.09
N VAL A 791 -36.91 51.77 -68.49
CA VAL A 791 -37.40 51.67 -67.10
C VAL A 791 -38.51 50.62 -66.96
N ASP A 792 -39.42 50.52 -67.93
CA ASP A 792 -40.50 49.53 -67.87
C ASP A 792 -40.04 48.11 -68.26
N GLU A 793 -39.01 47.95 -69.11
CA GLU A 793 -38.29 46.68 -69.26
C GLU A 793 -37.62 46.24 -67.95
N VAL A 794 -36.88 47.13 -67.29
CA VAL A 794 -36.25 46.85 -65.99
C VAL A 794 -37.30 46.52 -64.92
N ARG A 795 -38.44 47.22 -64.89
CA ARG A 795 -39.57 46.90 -64.00
C ARG A 795 -40.22 45.57 -64.33
N SER A 796 -40.33 45.20 -65.61
CA SER A 796 -40.84 43.89 -66.05
C SER A 796 -39.90 42.77 -65.60
N ALA A 797 -38.59 42.94 -65.79
CA ALA A 797 -37.58 42.00 -65.31
C ALA A 797 -37.56 41.89 -63.76
N LEU A 798 -37.69 43.01 -63.05
CA LEU A 798 -37.77 43.04 -61.59
C LEU A 798 -39.04 42.37 -61.07
N ARG A 799 -40.19 42.56 -61.75
CA ARG A 799 -41.46 41.90 -61.40
C ARG A 799 -41.37 40.39 -61.58
N LYS A 800 -40.84 39.92 -62.73
CA LYS A 800 -40.58 38.50 -63.00
C LYS A 800 -39.58 37.87 -62.02
N ARG A 801 -38.56 38.62 -61.57
CA ARG A 801 -37.67 38.18 -60.48
C ARG A 801 -38.38 38.13 -59.13
N GLY A 802 -39.24 39.10 -58.82
CA GLY A 802 -40.06 39.11 -57.60
C GLY A 802 -41.10 37.98 -57.56
N GLU A 803 -41.68 37.63 -58.71
CA GLU A 803 -42.55 36.47 -58.88
C GLU A 803 -41.79 35.16 -58.64
N LYS A 804 -40.61 34.97 -59.27
CA LYS A 804 -39.73 33.83 -58.96
C LYS A 804 -39.29 33.78 -57.50
N LEU A 805 -39.01 34.92 -56.87
CA LEU A 805 -38.66 34.98 -55.45
C LEU A 805 -39.86 34.61 -54.56
N LYS A 806 -41.09 34.97 -54.95
CA LYS A 806 -42.31 34.50 -54.27
C LYS A 806 -42.54 33.00 -54.43
N CYS A 807 -42.24 32.41 -55.59
CA CYS A 807 -42.24 30.95 -55.75
C CYS A 807 -41.22 30.28 -54.83
N LEU A 808 -39.96 30.74 -54.83
CA LEU A 808 -38.91 30.21 -53.96
C LEU A 808 -39.22 30.39 -52.46
N VAL A 809 -39.90 31.48 -52.06
CA VAL A 809 -40.37 31.69 -50.68
C VAL A 809 -41.58 30.79 -50.36
N ALA A 810 -42.46 30.51 -51.31
CA ALA A 810 -43.55 29.55 -51.12
C ALA A 810 -43.02 28.10 -51.03
N GLU A 811 -42.01 27.75 -51.82
CA GLU A 811 -41.28 26.49 -51.74
C GLU A 811 -40.54 26.36 -50.40
N LEU A 812 -39.84 27.40 -49.94
CA LEU A 812 -39.24 27.44 -48.60
C LEU A 812 -40.28 27.27 -47.49
N ASN A 813 -41.39 28.02 -47.53
CA ASN A 813 -42.45 27.89 -46.54
C ASN A 813 -43.10 26.50 -46.58
N MET A 814 -43.22 25.87 -47.75
CA MET A 814 -43.68 24.49 -47.89
C MET A 814 -42.69 23.51 -47.25
N TYR A 815 -41.38 23.67 -47.48
CA TYR A 815 -40.36 22.84 -46.83
C TYR A 815 -40.27 23.08 -45.31
N GLU A 816 -40.43 24.31 -44.83
CA GLU A 816 -40.55 24.61 -43.40
C GLU A 816 -41.80 23.99 -42.80
N THR A 817 -42.93 23.97 -43.54
CA THR A 817 -44.16 23.29 -43.13
C THR A 817 -43.96 21.77 -43.08
N GLN A 818 -43.34 21.17 -44.10
CA GLN A 818 -42.99 19.73 -44.09
C GLN A 818 -42.02 19.37 -42.96
N VAL A 819 -41.02 20.21 -42.67
CA VAL A 819 -40.14 20.02 -41.50
C VAL A 819 -40.89 20.22 -40.19
N GLY A 820 -41.91 21.09 -40.15
CA GLY A 820 -42.86 21.22 -39.06
C GLY A 820 -43.74 19.98 -38.87
N GLU A 821 -44.24 19.41 -39.95
CA GLU A 821 -45.02 18.16 -39.98
C GLU A 821 -44.16 16.96 -39.57
N TYR A 822 -42.93 16.81 -40.10
CA TYR A 822 -42.00 15.76 -39.68
C TYR A 822 -41.56 15.93 -38.22
N LYS A 823 -41.43 17.15 -37.69
CA LYS A 823 -41.25 17.39 -36.25
C LYS A 823 -42.51 17.03 -35.46
N GLY A 824 -43.68 17.38 -35.97
CA GLY A 824 -44.98 16.99 -35.44
C GLY A 824 -45.10 15.47 -35.33
N ASP A 825 -44.81 14.74 -36.41
CA ASP A 825 -44.87 13.29 -36.48
C ASP A 825 -43.74 12.62 -35.69
N MET A 826 -42.56 13.22 -35.59
CA MET A 826 -41.55 12.85 -34.57
C MET A 826 -42.13 12.94 -33.15
N THR A 827 -42.86 14.01 -32.82
CA THR A 827 -43.49 14.13 -31.48
C THR A 827 -44.71 13.23 -31.31
N LYS A 828 -45.49 12.95 -32.37
CA LYS A 828 -46.55 11.93 -32.35
C LYS A 828 -45.94 10.55 -32.13
N MET A 829 -44.92 10.16 -32.89
CA MET A 829 -44.22 8.89 -32.76
C MET A 829 -43.51 8.77 -31.40
N ALA A 830 -42.94 9.85 -30.86
CA ALA A 830 -42.39 9.87 -29.50
C ALA A 830 -43.48 9.74 -28.43
N ASN A 831 -44.64 10.38 -28.61
CA ASN A 831 -45.80 10.24 -27.74
C ASN A 831 -46.46 8.86 -27.87
N GLU A 832 -46.50 8.26 -29.06
CA GLU A 832 -47.01 6.92 -29.33
C GLU A 832 -46.05 5.85 -28.82
N MET A 833 -44.73 6.08 -28.88
CA MET A 833 -43.72 5.27 -28.19
C MET A 833 -43.80 5.44 -26.67
N CYS A 834 -44.14 6.63 -26.17
CA CYS A 834 -44.42 6.86 -24.76
C CYS A 834 -45.72 6.18 -24.33
N GLU A 835 -46.78 6.21 -25.14
CA GLU A 835 -48.03 5.48 -24.92
C GLU A 835 -47.88 3.98 -25.13
N LEU A 836 -47.01 3.51 -26.02
CA LEU A 836 -46.62 2.09 -26.13
C LEU A 836 -45.80 1.67 -24.92
N LYS A 837 -44.95 2.54 -24.37
CA LYS A 837 -44.20 2.28 -23.12
C LYS A 837 -45.14 2.29 -21.91
N LYS A 838 -46.11 3.21 -21.84
CA LYS A 838 -47.19 3.21 -20.83
C LYS A 838 -48.10 1.99 -20.99
N LYS A 839 -48.52 1.62 -22.21
CA LYS A 839 -49.32 0.43 -22.52
C LYS A 839 -48.53 -0.84 -22.22
N TYR A 840 -47.24 -0.92 -22.52
CA TYR A 840 -46.36 -2.03 -22.15
C TYR A 840 -46.19 -2.13 -20.63
N HIS A 841 -45.97 -1.02 -19.92
CA HIS A 841 -45.92 -1.04 -18.46
C HIS A 841 -47.28 -1.31 -17.81
N ALA A 842 -48.39 -0.89 -18.43
CA ALA A 842 -49.76 -1.19 -18.00
C ALA A 842 -50.17 -2.62 -18.34
N GLN A 843 -49.67 -3.19 -19.44
CA GLN A 843 -49.88 -4.58 -19.86
C GLN A 843 -48.99 -5.52 -19.06
N LYS A 844 -47.77 -5.11 -18.70
CA LYS A 844 -46.93 -5.77 -17.68
C LYS A 844 -47.61 -5.73 -16.32
N ARG A 845 -48.12 -4.57 -15.88
CA ARG A 845 -48.95 -4.45 -14.67
C ARG A 845 -50.26 -5.24 -14.76
N LYS A 846 -50.87 -5.44 -15.94
CA LYS A 846 -52.05 -6.29 -16.15
C LYS A 846 -51.70 -7.78 -16.19
N PHE A 847 -50.55 -8.18 -16.73
CA PHE A 847 -50.03 -9.55 -16.62
C PHE A 847 -49.69 -9.89 -15.18
N GLN A 848 -49.08 -8.96 -14.45
CA GLN A 848 -48.81 -9.08 -13.02
C GLN A 848 -50.13 -9.16 -12.25
N LYS A 849 -51.09 -8.26 -12.53
CA LYS A 849 -52.43 -8.30 -11.94
C LYS A 849 -53.36 -9.42 -12.43
N MET A 850 -53.08 -10.12 -13.53
CA MET A 850 -53.79 -11.35 -13.95
C MET A 850 -53.17 -12.55 -13.24
N LYS A 851 -51.84 -12.60 -13.13
CA LYS A 851 -51.12 -13.52 -12.24
C LYS A 851 -51.45 -13.31 -10.74
N GLU A 852 -52.17 -12.23 -10.40
CA GLU A 852 -52.76 -11.92 -9.08
C GLU A 852 -54.31 -11.86 -9.11
N ARG A 853 -54.98 -12.24 -10.20
CA ARG A 853 -56.47 -12.23 -10.34
C ARG A 853 -57.10 -13.38 -11.13
N ASP A 854 -56.34 -14.31 -11.68
CA ASP A 854 -56.92 -15.57 -12.17
C ASP A 854 -57.47 -16.44 -11.00
N ASP A 855 -57.20 -16.04 -9.74
CA ASP A 855 -57.91 -16.46 -8.52
C ASP A 855 -59.29 -15.78 -8.29
N ALA A 856 -59.70 -14.78 -9.09
CA ALA A 856 -60.89 -13.95 -8.83
C ALA A 856 -61.77 -13.72 -10.08
N LYS A 857 -62.96 -14.33 -10.09
CA LYS A 857 -63.90 -14.40 -11.23
C LYS A 857 -64.77 -13.14 -11.42
N SER A 858 -65.38 -13.08 -12.62
CA SER A 858 -66.76 -12.62 -12.89
C SER A 858 -67.05 -11.13 -13.21
N SER A 859 -67.33 -10.89 -14.51
CA SER A 859 -68.60 -10.38 -15.07
C SER A 859 -69.18 -8.97 -14.80
N TYR A 860 -69.64 -8.37 -15.91
CA TYR A 860 -70.72 -7.37 -16.11
C TYR A 860 -70.47 -5.85 -15.93
N GLU A 861 -71.06 -5.17 -16.92
CA GLU A 861 -71.27 -3.75 -17.23
C GLU A 861 -72.34 -3.04 -16.33
N PRO A 862 -72.76 -1.77 -16.57
CA PRO A 862 -71.99 -0.53 -16.76
C PRO A 862 -72.61 0.67 -15.96
N ILE A 863 -72.57 1.89 -16.54
CA ILE A 863 -73.37 3.13 -16.26
C ILE A 863 -72.72 4.25 -15.39
N LEU A 864 -72.56 5.38 -16.11
CA LEU A 864 -72.42 6.82 -15.82
C LEU A 864 -73.17 7.42 -14.57
N PRO A 865 -73.04 8.73 -14.25
CA PRO A 865 -71.85 9.62 -14.20
C PRO A 865 -71.83 10.55 -12.94
N GLY A 866 -70.75 11.32 -12.66
CA GLY A 866 -70.72 12.22 -11.48
C GLY A 866 -69.60 13.28 -11.35
N VAL A 867 -69.80 14.43 -12.02
CA VAL A 867 -69.50 15.83 -11.59
C VAL A 867 -68.30 16.16 -10.64
N LEU A 868 -67.26 16.79 -11.23
CA LEU A 868 -66.48 17.98 -10.80
C LEU A 868 -66.07 18.27 -9.32
N VAL A 869 -64.73 18.39 -9.14
CA VAL A 869 -63.96 19.57 -8.61
C VAL A 869 -63.68 19.78 -7.09
N SER A 870 -62.44 20.25 -6.84
CA SER A 870 -61.89 20.87 -5.60
C SER A 870 -61.70 19.93 -4.39
N SER A 871 -60.54 19.81 -3.74
CA SER A 871 -59.40 20.73 -3.52
C SER A 871 -58.08 19.93 -3.44
N VAL A 872 -56.90 20.39 -3.90
CA VAL A 872 -56.01 21.48 -3.40
C VAL A 872 -55.40 21.19 -2.02
N LYS A 873 -54.09 21.52 -1.89
CA LYS A 873 -53.14 21.34 -0.75
C LYS A 873 -52.31 20.04 -0.82
N PHE A 874 -51.02 20.02 -0.47
CA PHE A 874 -50.14 21.12 -0.01
C PHE A 874 -48.71 21.04 -0.60
N CYS A 875 -47.95 22.14 -0.46
CA CYS A 875 -46.56 22.24 -0.90
C CYS A 875 -45.59 21.93 0.26
N GLY A 876 -44.32 21.64 -0.05
CA GLY A 876 -43.25 21.55 0.94
C GLY A 876 -41.87 21.78 0.34
N GLY A 877 -41.04 22.59 1.00
CA GLY A 877 -39.61 22.73 0.69
C GLY A 877 -39.27 23.42 -0.64
N GLY A 878 -39.45 24.74 -0.73
CA GLY A 878 -38.91 25.52 -1.84
C GLY A 878 -37.49 26.02 -1.58
N PHE A 879 -36.71 26.21 -2.65
CA PHE A 879 -35.72 27.27 -2.72
C PHE A 879 -35.96 28.07 -4.00
N ASN A 880 -35.84 29.40 -3.92
CA ASN A 880 -36.36 30.29 -4.94
C ASN A 880 -35.34 30.64 -6.04
N MET A 881 -35.85 30.62 -7.27
CA MET A 881 -35.83 31.75 -8.21
C MET A 881 -34.97 32.97 -7.80
N THR A 882 -34.14 33.47 -8.71
CA THR A 882 -34.50 34.73 -9.39
C THR A 882 -33.75 34.95 -10.70
N THR A 883 -34.45 35.63 -11.62
CA THR A 883 -33.94 36.13 -12.90
C THR A 883 -33.43 37.56 -12.76
N SER A 884 -32.64 38.03 -13.73
CA SER A 884 -32.75 39.42 -14.17
C SER A 884 -32.52 39.53 -15.68
N THR A 885 -33.18 40.51 -16.30
CA THR A 885 -33.47 40.54 -17.74
C THR A 885 -33.32 41.96 -18.28
N ARG A 886 -32.80 42.12 -19.51
CA ARG A 886 -33.10 43.15 -20.56
C ARG A 886 -31.89 43.35 -21.48
N ARG A 887 -32.02 43.90 -22.70
CA ARG A 887 -33.11 44.72 -23.30
C ARG A 887 -33.27 44.44 -24.82
N ASN A 888 -34.34 44.97 -25.41
CA ASN A 888 -34.71 44.75 -26.82
C ASN A 888 -33.99 45.69 -27.82
N CYS A 889 -34.13 45.33 -29.11
CA CYS A 889 -34.27 46.18 -30.31
C CYS A 889 -33.06 46.55 -31.20
N PHE A 890 -33.18 46.11 -32.46
CA PHE A 890 -32.98 46.85 -33.74
C PHE A 890 -31.63 47.51 -34.11
N LEU A 891 -31.05 46.98 -35.20
CA LEU A 891 -30.59 47.67 -36.43
C LEU A 891 -30.16 49.16 -36.35
N GLU A 892 -28.91 49.45 -36.75
CA GLU A 892 -28.64 49.99 -38.12
C GLU A 892 -27.16 49.86 -38.54
N LEU A 893 -26.85 50.23 -39.80
CA LEU A 893 -25.50 50.22 -40.40
C LEU A 893 -24.92 51.65 -40.48
N LYS A 894 -23.59 51.79 -40.29
CA LYS A 894 -22.74 52.62 -41.19
C LYS A 894 -21.22 52.47 -40.98
N LYS A 895 -20.54 52.83 -42.08
CA LYS A 895 -19.15 53.29 -42.26
C LYS A 895 -18.57 54.01 -41.03
N ILE A 896 -17.25 54.02 -40.80
CA ILE A 896 -16.14 53.92 -41.78
C ILE A 896 -15.37 52.60 -41.65
#